data_AF-A0A2V8PH82-F1
#
_entry.id   AF-A0A2V8PH82-F1
#
_cell.length_a   1.000
_cell.length_b   1.000
_cell.length_c   1.000
_cell.angle_alpha   90.00
_cell.angle_beta   90.00
_cell.angle_gamma   90.00
#
_symmetry.space_group_name_H-M   'P 1'
#
loop_
_entity.id
_entity.type
_entity.pdbx_description
1 polymer ?
#
loop_
_entity_poly.entity_id
_entity_poly.type
_entity_poly.pdbx_seq_one_letter_code
_entity_poly.pdbx_strand_id
1 'polypeptide(L)'
;MRTIKISIISLLCLIALAFANRFSPSFTATGQVTTLSAPTNVTASDNAYATKVEIEWEAIRGATLYRIFRNTANDSASAIAVGTTTQGSFFDTTVAIGQTYFYWVRAENGSNLSSLSGPDQGTRASGIINGPIQPLNPPPVPPGNPVSAAKAYLGKTLFWDEQLSSTRTVACGSCHFAANGGSDSRALIGSARSTNPGADGVFGTPDDVFASPGVISNNGDGTYNLSAIYGFREQVTGRKSRSYIDAGYSNSLFWDGRATQVFTDPIGGAVVLPNGAALESQVLGPPVSSAEMAHAGRTWNDVAVRVANSKALALAPFIPTGLRDWISGRAYRDLFEEAFGTPEITPVRIALAIATFERTLYSDRTPFDQNVAQINPLSAAQTRGQGVFNQSRCNVCHAGSLFSDNQFHNIGVRPQFEDTGRFQVTGNTNNIGEFRTPSLRNVGLRGPYFHDGHFATLEEVVDFYNRGGDFNAPNIDHNLIRPLNLSPQQKSDLIAFLRGALTDPRVVAGAAPFDRPTLYSESNRVPQITGSGTSGTGGNVPRVTAIEPPLAGNPSFTVGVSNALGGAPAVLVIDNSDPGIGPAIPATASFARLKVQLSGSGSGQGYGSASLLIPANSALIGTTLFGRWFVRDANAAGGVAVSPAFKFTIFGDAASLGPNPIDDAQTFVAQNYRDFLNREPDTSGLAFWSNQINSCGLDQTCIEAKRASVSAAFYLSIEFQQSGYLVYRFYKAAYGNLPSVPVPVRFSDFLPDDQAIGQGVVVNQNGWETVLENNKQMFATDFVQRSRFITAYPSSISPEVFVDTLFANAGVTPTSNDRAAAISEFGSASTTSDLSARARALRRVAENSALIQKESDRAFVLTEYFGYLRRNPNDAPDTNFDGYNFWLNKLNQFNGDFVQAEMVKAFIDSSEYRRRFGP
;
A
#
# COMPACT_ATOMS: atom_id res chain seq x y z
N MET A 1 6.69 69.40 -29.53
CA MET A 1 5.64 68.75 -30.34
C MET A 1 5.22 67.51 -29.58
N ARG A 2 4.09 67.55 -28.89
CA ARG A 2 2.76 67.06 -29.33
C ARG A 2 2.55 65.58 -28.96
N THR A 3 1.57 65.37 -28.07
CA THR A 3 0.59 64.25 -28.00
C THR A 3 1.14 62.84 -27.71
N ILE A 4 0.71 62.03 -26.72
CA ILE A 4 -0.46 61.99 -25.82
C ILE A 4 -0.03 61.16 -24.58
N LYS A 5 -0.28 61.70 -23.38
CA LYS A 5 -0.44 60.94 -22.12
C LYS A 5 -1.95 60.80 -21.87
N ILE A 6 -2.32 59.77 -21.09
CA ILE A 6 -3.65 59.44 -20.54
C ILE A 6 -4.38 58.36 -21.35
N SER A 7 -4.19 57.08 -20.97
CA SER A 7 -5.21 56.02 -20.90
C SER A 7 -4.60 54.64 -20.59
N ILE A 8 -3.95 54.45 -19.42
CA ILE A 8 -3.67 53.10 -18.87
C ILE A 8 -3.87 53.11 -17.33
N ILE A 9 -4.97 53.71 -16.86
CA ILE A 9 -5.54 53.43 -15.53
C ILE A 9 -7.07 53.41 -15.70
N SER A 10 -7.55 52.52 -16.58
CA SER A 10 -8.97 52.14 -16.71
C SER A 10 -9.16 50.76 -17.36
N LEU A 11 -8.08 49.99 -17.56
CA LEU A 11 -8.11 48.63 -18.12
C LEU A 11 -7.63 47.59 -17.10
N LEU A 12 -7.99 47.78 -15.82
CA LEU A 12 -7.70 46.85 -14.72
C LEU A 12 -8.90 46.59 -13.78
N CYS A 13 -10.10 47.05 -14.15
CA CYS A 13 -11.35 46.75 -13.42
C CYS A 13 -12.50 46.23 -14.31
N LEU A 14 -12.22 45.78 -15.54
CA LEU A 14 -13.24 45.22 -16.45
C LEU A 14 -12.81 43.93 -17.17
N ILE A 15 -11.90 43.17 -16.55
CA ILE A 15 -11.59 41.77 -16.91
C ILE A 15 -11.63 40.90 -15.63
N ALA A 16 -12.60 41.17 -14.76
CA ALA A 16 -12.90 40.36 -13.56
C ALA A 16 -14.37 39.88 -13.52
N LEU A 17 -15.12 40.04 -14.62
CA LEU A 17 -16.53 39.65 -14.71
C LEU A 17 -16.94 39.02 -16.06
N ALA A 18 -15.97 38.47 -16.82
CA ALA A 18 -16.23 37.73 -18.06
C ALA A 18 -15.41 36.43 -18.19
N PHE A 19 -14.94 35.85 -17.08
CA PHE A 19 -14.25 34.56 -17.04
C PHE A 19 -14.83 33.59 -15.99
N ALA A 20 -16.13 33.73 -15.68
CA ALA A 20 -16.88 32.77 -14.86
C ALA A 20 -17.68 31.74 -15.69
N ASN A 21 -17.53 31.73 -17.01
CA ASN A 21 -18.12 30.70 -17.86
C ASN A 21 -17.20 30.47 -19.06
N ARG A 22 -16.87 29.21 -19.34
CA ARG A 22 -15.99 28.70 -20.41
C ARG A 22 -14.52 28.47 -20.03
N PHE A 23 -14.31 27.50 -19.14
CA PHE A 23 -13.29 26.46 -19.31
C PHE A 23 -13.76 25.23 -18.54
N SER A 24 -14.70 24.48 -19.12
CA SER A 24 -14.72 23.05 -18.90
C SER A 24 -13.65 22.50 -19.84
N PRO A 25 -12.48 22.05 -19.38
CA PRO A 25 -11.66 21.23 -20.24
C PRO A 25 -12.45 19.93 -20.41
N SER A 26 -13.04 19.76 -21.59
CA SER A 26 -13.58 18.49 -22.03
C SER A 26 -12.41 17.53 -22.24
N PHE A 27 -11.86 17.01 -21.15
CA PHE A 27 -11.06 15.80 -21.22
C PHE A 27 -12.04 14.67 -21.51
N THR A 28 -12.00 14.14 -22.73
CA THR A 28 -12.66 12.89 -23.05
C THR A 28 -12.07 11.81 -22.15
N ALA A 29 -12.86 11.36 -21.17
CA ALA A 29 -12.55 10.17 -20.40
C ALA A 29 -12.29 9.03 -21.40
N THR A 30 -11.05 8.54 -21.45
CA THR A 30 -10.72 7.29 -22.15
C THR A 30 -11.48 6.16 -21.46
N GLY A 31 -12.67 5.85 -21.98
CA GLY A 31 -13.53 4.76 -21.49
C GLY A 31 -14.87 5.16 -20.86
N GLN A 32 -15.37 6.39 -20.99
CA GLN A 32 -16.81 6.57 -20.80
C GLN A 32 -17.53 5.85 -21.95
N VAL A 33 -18.26 4.78 -21.64
CA VAL A 33 -19.12 4.11 -22.62
C VAL A 33 -20.15 5.15 -23.05
N THR A 34 -20.26 5.42 -24.35
CA THR A 34 -21.26 6.34 -24.90
C THR A 34 -22.70 5.85 -24.70
N THR A 35 -22.86 4.61 -24.24
CA THR A 35 -24.12 3.94 -23.93
C THR A 35 -24.04 3.25 -22.56
N LEU A 36 -25.04 3.46 -21.70
CA LEU A 36 -25.15 2.75 -20.42
C LEU A 36 -25.74 1.36 -20.63
N SER A 37 -25.13 0.33 -20.04
CA SER A 37 -25.70 -1.02 -19.99
C SER A 37 -26.95 -1.05 -19.10
N ALA A 38 -27.92 -1.91 -19.44
CA ALA A 38 -29.05 -2.15 -18.56
C ALA A 38 -28.58 -2.79 -17.23
N PRO A 39 -29.14 -2.40 -16.07
CA PRO A 39 -28.90 -3.08 -14.81
C PRO A 39 -29.16 -4.59 -14.91
N THR A 40 -28.28 -5.38 -14.28
CA THR A 40 -28.37 -6.85 -14.21
C THR A 40 -28.53 -7.30 -12.77
N ASN A 41 -28.93 -8.57 -12.60
CA ASN A 41 -29.22 -9.19 -11.30
C ASN A 41 -30.15 -8.32 -10.43
N VAL A 42 -31.19 -7.75 -11.05
CA VAL A 42 -32.24 -7.07 -10.30
C VAL A 42 -32.94 -8.12 -9.44
N THR A 43 -33.00 -7.89 -8.14
CA THR A 43 -33.74 -8.72 -7.19
C THR A 43 -34.66 -7.86 -6.34
N ALA A 44 -35.89 -8.31 -6.13
CA ALA A 44 -36.87 -7.68 -5.26
C ALA A 44 -37.24 -8.62 -4.09
N SER A 45 -37.39 -8.05 -2.90
CA SER A 45 -37.62 -8.85 -1.69
C SER A 45 -39.03 -9.43 -1.63
N ASP A 46 -39.15 -10.71 -1.30
CA ASP A 46 -40.43 -11.39 -1.09
C ASP A 46 -40.72 -11.63 0.39
N ASN A 47 -41.79 -11.00 0.89
CA ASN A 47 -42.28 -11.12 2.27
C ASN A 47 -41.20 -10.88 3.35
N ALA A 48 -40.10 -10.22 3.00
CA ALA A 48 -39.01 -9.93 3.93
C ALA A 48 -39.35 -8.77 4.87
N TYR A 49 -40.20 -7.83 4.42
CA TYR A 49 -40.51 -6.60 5.14
C TYR A 49 -42.02 -6.36 5.22
N ALA A 50 -42.44 -5.79 6.35
CA ALA A 50 -43.83 -5.43 6.61
C ALA A 50 -44.21 -4.02 6.14
N THR A 51 -43.28 -3.21 5.62
CA THR A 51 -43.52 -1.81 5.23
C THR A 51 -43.01 -1.43 3.85
N LYS A 52 -42.27 -2.31 3.19
CA LYS A 52 -41.53 -2.01 1.96
C LYS A 52 -41.27 -3.25 1.12
N VAL A 53 -40.84 -3.05 -0.11
CA VAL A 53 -40.06 -4.04 -0.90
C VAL A 53 -38.69 -3.43 -1.13
N GLU A 54 -37.62 -4.19 -0.87
CA GLU A 54 -36.27 -3.80 -1.25
C GLU A 54 -35.97 -4.31 -2.65
N ILE A 55 -35.39 -3.46 -3.48
CA ILE A 55 -34.91 -3.79 -4.82
C ILE A 55 -33.41 -3.53 -4.84
N GLU A 56 -32.63 -4.50 -5.29
CA GLU A 56 -31.16 -4.47 -5.34
C GLU A 56 -30.68 -4.85 -6.75
N TRP A 57 -29.54 -4.31 -7.18
CA TRP A 57 -28.94 -4.60 -8.48
C TRP A 57 -27.43 -4.32 -8.49
N GLU A 58 -26.74 -4.79 -9.53
CA GLU A 58 -25.30 -4.54 -9.71
C GLU A 58 -25.01 -3.11 -10.19
N ALA A 59 -23.93 -2.51 -9.69
CA ALA A 59 -23.49 -1.20 -10.17
C ALA A 59 -23.16 -1.22 -11.68
N ILE A 60 -23.53 -0.14 -12.36
CA ILE A 60 -23.37 0.03 -13.80
C ILE A 60 -22.36 1.13 -14.03
N ARG A 61 -21.33 0.81 -14.80
CA ARG A 61 -20.25 1.73 -15.15
C ARG A 61 -20.81 3.00 -15.78
N GLY A 62 -20.41 4.14 -15.23
CA GLY A 62 -20.80 5.47 -15.71
C GLY A 62 -22.21 5.91 -15.32
N ALA A 63 -22.97 5.10 -14.56
CA ALA A 63 -24.26 5.51 -14.02
C ALA A 63 -24.07 6.48 -12.85
N THR A 64 -24.86 7.55 -12.83
CA THR A 64 -24.89 8.53 -11.73
C THR A 64 -26.19 8.46 -10.93
N LEU A 65 -27.21 7.84 -11.52
CA LEU A 65 -28.54 7.69 -10.96
C LEU A 65 -29.18 6.40 -11.49
N TYR A 66 -30.05 5.80 -10.70
CA TYR A 66 -30.93 4.71 -11.11
C TYR A 66 -32.39 5.13 -10.96
N ARG A 67 -33.23 4.72 -11.90
CA ARG A 67 -34.68 4.90 -11.86
C ARG A 67 -35.37 3.57 -11.78
N ILE A 68 -36.29 3.44 -10.82
CA ILE A 68 -37.01 2.21 -10.54
C ILE A 68 -38.42 2.33 -11.11
N PHE A 69 -38.83 1.30 -11.82
CA PHE A 69 -40.14 1.15 -12.44
C PHE A 69 -40.88 -0.03 -11.83
N ARG A 70 -42.19 0.08 -11.71
CA ARG A 70 -43.05 -0.93 -11.10
C ARG A 70 -44.34 -1.14 -11.91
N ASN A 71 -44.82 -2.38 -11.94
CA ASN A 71 -46.13 -2.74 -12.46
C ASN A 71 -46.72 -3.94 -11.69
N THR A 72 -48.04 -4.12 -11.69
CA THR A 72 -48.71 -5.33 -11.15
C THR A 72 -48.74 -6.47 -12.16
N ALA A 73 -48.45 -6.21 -13.44
CA ALA A 73 -48.23 -7.22 -14.47
C ALA A 73 -46.76 -7.21 -14.92
N ASN A 74 -46.27 -8.33 -15.44
CA ASN A 74 -44.94 -8.42 -16.04
C ASN A 74 -44.92 -7.75 -17.43
N ASP A 75 -45.16 -6.44 -17.46
CA ASP A 75 -45.19 -5.60 -18.65
C ASP A 75 -44.45 -4.28 -18.37
N SER A 76 -43.27 -4.14 -18.97
CA SER A 76 -42.43 -2.95 -18.81
C SER A 76 -42.94 -1.75 -19.60
N ALA A 77 -43.78 -1.94 -20.62
CA ALA A 77 -44.29 -0.86 -21.46
C ALA A 77 -45.32 0.01 -20.72
N SER A 78 -46.07 -0.58 -19.78
CA SER A 78 -47.03 0.11 -18.93
C SER A 78 -46.54 0.37 -17.50
N ALA A 79 -45.27 0.06 -17.20
CA ALA A 79 -44.69 0.27 -15.88
C ALA A 79 -44.52 1.76 -15.56
N ILE A 80 -44.76 2.13 -14.30
CA ILE A 80 -44.63 3.51 -13.80
C ILE A 80 -43.34 3.68 -13.02
N ALA A 81 -42.70 4.86 -13.12
CA ALA A 81 -41.56 5.19 -12.28
C ALA A 81 -42.02 5.44 -10.83
N VAL A 82 -41.39 4.77 -9.87
CA VAL A 82 -41.72 4.89 -8.43
C VAL A 82 -40.68 5.68 -7.64
N GLY A 83 -39.48 5.88 -8.20
CA GLY A 83 -38.44 6.67 -7.56
C GLY A 83 -37.09 6.59 -8.26
N THR A 84 -36.12 7.28 -7.68
CA THR A 84 -34.72 7.28 -8.11
C THR A 84 -33.77 7.19 -6.93
N THR A 85 -32.58 6.66 -7.16
CA THR A 85 -31.53 6.55 -6.14
C THR A 85 -30.14 6.56 -6.78
N THR A 86 -29.13 7.03 -6.05
CA THR A 86 -27.72 6.93 -6.44
C THR A 86 -27.07 5.62 -6.00
N GLN A 87 -27.77 4.85 -5.17
CA GLN A 87 -27.27 3.62 -4.55
C GLN A 87 -27.56 2.39 -5.43
N GLY A 88 -26.98 1.24 -5.10
CA GLY A 88 -27.30 -0.05 -5.74
C GLY A 88 -28.59 -0.70 -5.23
N SER A 89 -29.39 0.04 -4.45
CA SER A 89 -30.64 -0.44 -3.88
C SER A 89 -31.68 0.67 -3.71
N PHE A 90 -32.95 0.27 -3.60
CA PHE A 90 -34.11 1.13 -3.40
C PHE A 90 -35.16 0.44 -2.52
N PHE A 91 -35.77 1.18 -1.60
CA PHE A 91 -36.94 0.71 -0.84
C PHE A 91 -38.22 1.32 -1.40
N ASP A 92 -39.08 0.51 -2.00
CA ASP A 92 -40.44 0.93 -2.36
C ASP A 92 -41.36 0.79 -1.14
N THR A 93 -41.69 1.91 -0.51
CA THR A 93 -42.56 2.01 0.68
C THR A 93 -44.04 2.23 0.32
N THR A 94 -44.36 2.39 -0.97
CA THR A 94 -45.71 2.73 -1.46
C THR A 94 -46.56 1.50 -1.83
N VAL A 95 -46.01 0.31 -1.58
CA VAL A 95 -46.60 -0.98 -1.97
C VAL A 95 -47.76 -1.41 -1.06
N ALA A 96 -48.80 -1.96 -1.69
CA ALA A 96 -49.91 -2.58 -0.97
C ALA A 96 -49.50 -3.92 -0.33
N ILE A 97 -50.16 -4.28 0.77
CA ILE A 97 -49.92 -5.54 1.49
C ILE A 97 -50.33 -6.73 0.62
N GLY A 98 -49.44 -7.74 0.51
CA GLY A 98 -49.73 -9.00 -0.19
C GLY A 98 -49.87 -8.90 -1.72
N GLN A 99 -49.76 -7.70 -2.30
CA GLN A 99 -49.77 -7.49 -3.73
C GLN A 99 -48.38 -7.76 -4.31
N THR A 100 -48.31 -8.68 -5.27
CA THR A 100 -47.09 -8.90 -6.07
C THR A 100 -46.92 -7.77 -7.08
N TYR A 101 -45.70 -7.24 -7.16
CA TYR A 101 -45.30 -6.27 -8.15
C TYR A 101 -44.07 -6.78 -8.91
N PHE A 102 -43.95 -6.40 -10.18
CA PHE A 102 -42.77 -6.58 -11.01
C PHE A 102 -41.98 -5.28 -11.06
N TYR A 103 -40.66 -5.37 -10.92
CA TYR A 103 -39.74 -4.24 -10.88
C TYR A 103 -38.72 -4.30 -12.01
N TRP A 104 -38.42 -3.13 -12.57
CA TRP A 104 -37.33 -2.91 -13.51
C TRP A 104 -36.50 -1.72 -13.08
N VAL A 105 -35.21 -1.75 -13.40
CA VAL A 105 -34.27 -0.67 -13.08
C VAL A 105 -33.66 -0.15 -14.38
N ARG A 106 -33.49 1.16 -14.47
CA ARG A 106 -32.74 1.83 -15.53
C ARG A 106 -31.57 2.60 -14.94
N ALA A 107 -30.41 2.53 -15.58
CA ALA A 107 -29.25 3.37 -15.28
C ALA A 107 -29.32 4.70 -16.06
N GLU A 108 -28.97 5.80 -15.40
CA GLU A 108 -29.04 7.16 -15.96
C GLU A 108 -27.74 7.95 -15.67
N ASN A 109 -27.31 8.74 -16.66
CA ASN A 109 -26.27 9.76 -16.54
C ASN A 109 -26.63 10.95 -17.42
N GLY A 110 -27.27 11.96 -16.84
CA GLY A 110 -27.85 13.07 -17.60
C GLY A 110 -28.86 12.57 -18.63
N SER A 111 -28.63 12.88 -19.91
CA SER A 111 -29.46 12.40 -21.02
C SER A 111 -29.14 10.98 -21.49
N ASN A 112 -28.04 10.38 -21.03
CA ASN A 112 -27.67 9.02 -21.40
C ASN A 112 -28.46 8.05 -20.51
N LEU A 113 -29.30 7.23 -21.15
CA LEU A 113 -30.20 6.28 -20.49
C LEU A 113 -29.91 4.87 -20.99
N SER A 114 -29.85 3.90 -20.08
CA SER A 114 -29.84 2.49 -20.48
C SER A 114 -31.22 2.02 -20.92
N SER A 115 -31.30 0.83 -21.54
CA SER A 115 -32.54 0.05 -21.55
C SER A 115 -32.96 -0.33 -20.12
N LEU A 116 -34.23 -0.70 -19.93
CA LEU A 116 -34.68 -1.34 -18.68
C LEU A 116 -33.98 -2.68 -18.50
N SER A 117 -33.75 -3.06 -17.25
CA SER A 117 -33.27 -4.39 -16.84
C SER A 117 -34.23 -5.51 -17.25
N GLY A 118 -33.86 -6.77 -16.95
CA GLY A 118 -34.88 -7.81 -16.78
C GLY A 118 -35.77 -7.53 -15.56
N PRO A 119 -37.03 -8.02 -15.54
CA PRO A 119 -37.89 -7.89 -14.37
C PRO A 119 -37.44 -8.81 -13.23
N ASP A 120 -37.75 -8.41 -12.00
CA ASP A 120 -37.93 -9.34 -10.89
C ASP A 120 -39.20 -9.01 -10.11
N GLN A 121 -39.79 -10.01 -9.46
CA GLN A 121 -41.02 -9.84 -8.68
C GLN A 121 -40.72 -9.64 -7.20
N GLY A 122 -41.51 -8.82 -6.52
CA GLY A 122 -41.39 -8.60 -5.08
C GLY A 122 -42.75 -8.35 -4.42
N THR A 123 -42.87 -8.78 -3.17
CA THR A 123 -44.11 -8.67 -2.38
C THR A 123 -43.82 -8.20 -0.96
N ARG A 124 -44.60 -7.22 -0.46
CA ARG A 124 -44.58 -6.80 0.94
C ARG A 124 -45.41 -7.76 1.81
N ALA A 125 -44.88 -8.15 2.96
CA ALA A 125 -45.59 -9.00 3.92
C ALA A 125 -46.77 -8.29 4.61
N SER A 126 -47.72 -9.07 5.14
CA SER A 126 -48.91 -8.58 5.85
C SER A 126 -48.71 -8.24 7.33
N GLY A 127 -47.46 -8.24 7.80
CA GLY A 127 -47.11 -7.96 9.18
C GLY A 127 -47.42 -6.51 9.61
N ILE A 128 -47.54 -6.29 10.92
CA ILE A 128 -47.75 -4.97 11.54
C ILE A 128 -46.66 -4.73 12.60
N ILE A 129 -46.04 -3.55 12.57
CA ILE A 129 -45.03 -3.15 13.54
C ILE A 129 -45.74 -2.47 14.72
N ASN A 130 -46.05 -3.25 15.76
CA ASN A 130 -46.71 -2.80 16.97
C ASN A 130 -45.81 -3.10 18.18
N GLY A 131 -44.81 -2.24 18.45
CA GLY A 131 -43.90 -2.43 19.55
C GLY A 131 -42.86 -1.30 19.72
N PRO A 132 -42.19 -1.23 20.88
CA PRO A 132 -41.21 -0.19 21.16
C PRO A 132 -39.90 -0.37 20.37
N ILE A 133 -39.59 -1.60 19.95
CA ILE A 133 -38.44 -1.90 19.09
C ILE A 133 -38.91 -1.83 17.64
N GLN A 134 -38.27 -0.97 16.87
CA GLN A 134 -38.51 -0.83 15.43
C GLN A 134 -37.54 -1.73 14.64
N PRO A 135 -37.94 -2.23 13.46
CA PRO A 135 -37.02 -2.89 12.54
C PRO A 135 -35.82 -2.01 12.21
N LEU A 136 -34.69 -2.66 11.89
CA LEU A 136 -33.47 -1.94 11.55
C LEU A 136 -33.66 -1.18 10.22
N ASN A 137 -33.44 0.13 10.25
CA ASN A 137 -33.42 1.01 9.06
C ASN A 137 -31.98 1.27 8.64
N PRO A 138 -31.69 1.69 7.39
CA PRO A 138 -30.33 1.96 6.94
C PRO A 138 -29.52 2.85 7.90
N PRO A 139 -28.19 2.66 7.99
CA PRO A 139 -27.34 3.46 8.88
C PRO A 139 -27.38 4.96 8.55
N PRO A 140 -27.14 5.83 9.55
CA PRO A 140 -26.95 7.25 9.31
C PRO A 140 -25.80 7.53 8.31
N VAL A 141 -26.03 8.48 7.41
CA VAL A 141 -25.06 8.87 6.37
C VAL A 141 -24.60 10.32 6.65
N PRO A 142 -23.29 10.58 6.78
CA PRO A 142 -22.81 11.95 6.92
C PRO A 142 -23.00 12.71 5.61
N PRO A 143 -23.49 13.98 5.63
CA PRO A 143 -23.78 14.73 4.41
C PRO A 143 -22.58 14.88 3.45
N GLY A 144 -21.35 14.92 3.99
CA GLY A 144 -20.12 15.01 3.19
C GLY A 144 -19.64 13.70 2.58
N ASN A 145 -20.28 12.56 2.90
CA ASN A 145 -20.00 11.28 2.26
C ASN A 145 -21.30 10.51 1.92
N PRO A 146 -22.11 11.01 0.97
CA PRO A 146 -23.31 10.32 0.55
C PRO A 146 -22.97 8.98 -0.12
N VAL A 147 -23.85 8.00 0.05
CA VAL A 147 -23.72 6.68 -0.56
C VAL A 147 -24.09 6.76 -2.05
N SER A 148 -23.21 6.24 -2.90
CA SER A 148 -23.48 5.97 -4.31
C SER A 148 -22.97 4.57 -4.68
N ALA A 149 -23.55 3.96 -5.71
CA ALA A 149 -23.15 2.64 -6.18
C ALA A 149 -21.67 2.59 -6.57
N ALA A 150 -21.20 3.58 -7.35
CA ALA A 150 -19.80 3.68 -7.75
C ALA A 150 -18.84 3.79 -6.56
N LYS A 151 -19.18 4.60 -5.55
CA LYS A 151 -18.35 4.78 -4.35
C LYS A 151 -18.36 3.54 -3.46
N ALA A 152 -19.51 2.87 -3.32
CA ALA A 152 -19.61 1.60 -2.60
C ALA A 152 -18.80 0.49 -3.30
N TYR A 153 -18.81 0.43 -4.64
CA TYR A 153 -18.01 -0.55 -5.38
C TYR A 153 -16.52 -0.26 -5.28
N LEU A 154 -16.09 1.00 -5.37
CA LEU A 154 -14.71 1.38 -5.10
C LEU A 154 -14.29 0.99 -3.66
N GLY A 155 -15.15 1.26 -2.68
CA GLY A 155 -14.94 0.84 -1.29
C GLY A 155 -14.79 -0.66 -1.14
N LYS A 156 -15.68 -1.43 -1.79
CA LYS A 156 -15.63 -2.90 -1.81
C LYS A 156 -14.35 -3.41 -2.48
N THR A 157 -13.93 -2.80 -3.59
CA THR A 157 -12.65 -3.10 -4.24
C THR A 157 -11.48 -2.92 -3.26
N LEU A 158 -11.38 -1.76 -2.61
CA LEU A 158 -10.29 -1.45 -1.68
C LEU A 158 -10.33 -2.34 -0.42
N PHE A 159 -11.51 -2.61 0.12
CA PHE A 159 -11.69 -3.42 1.33
C PHE A 159 -11.16 -4.84 1.18
N TRP A 160 -11.25 -5.41 -0.03
CA TRP A 160 -10.84 -6.78 -0.35
C TRP A 160 -9.49 -6.89 -1.08
N ASP A 161 -8.79 -5.79 -1.36
CA ASP A 161 -7.54 -5.82 -2.13
C ASP A 161 -6.32 -5.98 -1.22
N GLU A 162 -5.75 -7.20 -1.18
CA GLU A 162 -4.59 -7.52 -0.35
C GLU A 162 -3.34 -6.73 -0.72
N GLN A 163 -3.29 -6.14 -1.92
CA GLN A 163 -2.19 -5.27 -2.34
C GLN A 163 -2.06 -4.00 -1.48
N LEU A 164 -3.10 -3.63 -0.73
CA LEU A 164 -3.03 -2.50 0.19
C LEU A 164 -2.02 -2.74 1.32
N SER A 165 -1.76 -3.99 1.73
CA SER A 165 -0.75 -4.30 2.74
C SER A 165 0.69 -4.22 2.21
N SER A 166 1.67 -4.01 3.09
CA SER A 166 3.10 -3.92 2.75
C SER A 166 3.61 -5.20 2.07
N THR A 167 3.14 -6.36 2.53
CA THR A 167 3.51 -7.70 2.04
C THR A 167 2.58 -8.21 0.92
N ARG A 168 1.48 -7.50 0.64
CA ARG A 168 0.43 -7.95 -0.29
C ARG A 168 -0.28 -9.24 0.12
N THR A 169 -0.41 -9.48 1.43
CA THR A 169 -1.01 -10.71 1.99
C THR A 169 -2.20 -10.45 2.92
N VAL A 170 -2.54 -9.19 3.16
CA VAL A 170 -3.63 -8.79 4.08
C VAL A 170 -4.45 -7.65 3.46
N ALA A 171 -5.77 -7.78 3.55
CA ALA A 171 -6.77 -6.74 3.27
C ALA A 171 -7.64 -6.51 4.52
N CYS A 172 -8.53 -5.52 4.49
CA CYS A 172 -9.53 -5.34 5.55
C CYS A 172 -10.37 -6.63 5.70
N GLY A 173 -10.79 -7.20 4.56
CA GLY A 173 -11.54 -8.44 4.49
C GLY A 173 -10.80 -9.70 4.96
N SER A 174 -9.46 -9.68 5.10
CA SER A 174 -8.72 -10.82 5.69
C SER A 174 -9.08 -11.04 7.16
N CYS A 175 -9.41 -9.96 7.87
CA CYS A 175 -9.79 -9.99 9.30
C CYS A 175 -11.31 -9.82 9.51
N HIS A 176 -12.07 -9.50 8.48
CA HIS A 176 -13.49 -9.13 8.59
C HIS A 176 -14.36 -9.94 7.62
N PHE A 177 -14.82 -11.10 8.09
CA PHE A 177 -15.46 -12.09 7.24
C PHE A 177 -16.95 -12.24 7.55
N ALA A 178 -17.83 -12.00 6.57
CA ALA A 178 -19.28 -12.01 6.81
C ALA A 178 -19.78 -13.33 7.41
N ALA A 179 -19.37 -14.47 6.84
CA ALA A 179 -19.78 -15.80 7.31
C ALA A 179 -19.31 -16.13 8.74
N ASN A 180 -18.32 -15.39 9.28
CA ASN A 180 -17.90 -15.47 10.69
C ASN A 180 -18.46 -14.28 11.51
N GLY A 181 -19.69 -13.86 11.19
CA GLY A 181 -20.39 -12.76 11.84
C GLY A 181 -19.70 -11.41 11.67
N GLY A 182 -18.84 -11.25 10.66
CA GLY A 182 -18.03 -10.06 10.39
C GLY A 182 -16.69 -9.99 11.13
N SER A 183 -16.27 -11.06 11.81
CA SER A 183 -14.98 -11.18 12.48
C SER A 183 -14.01 -12.07 11.69
N ASP A 184 -12.75 -12.16 12.13
CA ASP A 184 -11.75 -13.05 11.53
C ASP A 184 -12.00 -14.53 11.85
N SER A 185 -12.08 -15.36 10.81
CA SER A 185 -12.20 -16.81 10.90
C SER A 185 -10.88 -17.52 11.27
N ARG A 186 -9.75 -16.82 11.17
CA ARG A 186 -8.42 -17.32 11.51
C ARG A 186 -8.09 -17.17 12.99
N ALA A 187 -8.88 -16.40 13.74
CA ALA A 187 -8.73 -16.22 15.18
C ALA A 187 -9.19 -17.48 15.92
N LEU A 188 -8.32 -18.48 16.03
CA LEU A 188 -8.64 -19.79 16.60
C LEU A 188 -7.98 -19.97 17.98
N ILE A 189 -8.77 -20.41 18.96
CA ILE A 189 -8.23 -20.77 20.28
C ILE A 189 -7.30 -21.97 20.16
N GLY A 190 -6.16 -21.92 20.84
CA GLY A 190 -5.13 -22.97 20.81
C GLY A 190 -4.26 -23.00 19.55
N SER A 191 -4.45 -22.07 18.61
CA SER A 191 -3.60 -21.93 17.43
C SER A 191 -2.52 -20.87 17.66
N ALA A 192 -1.26 -21.30 17.67
CA ALA A 192 -0.11 -20.40 17.77
C ALA A 192 0.03 -19.40 16.60
N ARG A 193 -0.76 -19.53 15.52
CA ARG A 193 -0.82 -18.53 14.44
C ARG A 193 -1.74 -17.35 14.75
N SER A 194 -2.63 -17.49 15.73
CA SER A 194 -3.64 -16.50 16.11
C SER A 194 -3.59 -16.13 17.59
N THR A 195 -2.52 -16.50 18.28
CA THR A 195 -2.27 -16.12 19.67
C THR A 195 -1.33 -14.93 19.73
N ASN A 196 -1.70 -13.91 20.49
CA ASN A 196 -0.84 -12.85 20.96
C ASN A 196 -0.51 -13.14 22.44
N PRO A 197 0.77 -13.05 22.86
CA PRO A 197 1.21 -13.45 24.19
C PRO A 197 0.83 -12.46 25.31
N GLY A 198 -0.15 -11.59 25.07
CA GLY A 198 -0.70 -10.72 26.10
C GLY A 198 0.27 -9.66 26.62
N ALA A 199 0.05 -9.29 27.87
CA ALA A 199 0.75 -8.23 28.56
C ALA A 199 2.11 -8.69 29.11
N ASP A 200 2.27 -9.97 29.45
CA ASP A 200 3.53 -10.52 29.96
C ASP A 200 4.53 -10.92 28.86
N GLY A 201 4.05 -11.06 27.62
CA GLY A 201 4.87 -11.40 26.46
C GLY A 201 5.27 -12.87 26.38
N VAL A 202 4.63 -13.74 27.16
CA VAL A 202 4.85 -15.19 27.21
C VAL A 202 3.64 -15.92 26.62
N PHE A 203 3.88 -16.91 25.76
CA PHE A 203 2.79 -17.73 25.22
C PHE A 203 2.32 -18.79 26.23
N GLY A 204 1.03 -19.12 26.19
CA GLY A 204 0.44 -20.19 26.98
C GLY A 204 0.10 -19.77 28.41
N THR A 205 0.01 -18.46 28.65
CA THR A 205 -0.39 -17.85 29.93
C THR A 205 -1.86 -17.39 29.86
N PRO A 206 -2.52 -17.15 31.01
CA PRO A 206 -3.92 -16.72 31.04
C PRO A 206 -4.21 -15.38 30.33
N ASP A 207 -3.21 -14.53 30.11
CA ASP A 207 -3.35 -13.23 29.47
C ASP A 207 -3.22 -13.27 27.93
N ASP A 208 -2.98 -14.45 27.36
CA ASP A 208 -2.99 -14.71 25.92
C ASP A 208 -4.29 -14.18 25.27
N VAL A 209 -4.12 -13.54 24.11
CA VAL A 209 -5.22 -13.02 23.29
C VAL A 209 -5.33 -13.81 21.99
N PHE A 210 -6.52 -14.31 21.68
CA PHE A 210 -6.81 -15.02 20.42
C PHE A 210 -7.45 -14.07 19.41
N ALA A 211 -6.64 -13.61 18.47
CA ALA A 211 -6.99 -12.47 17.61
C ALA A 211 -6.52 -12.66 16.17
N SER A 212 -6.53 -11.55 15.41
CA SER A 212 -6.32 -11.54 13.97
C SER A 212 -4.84 -11.54 13.61
N PRO A 213 -4.38 -12.51 12.80
CA PRO A 213 -3.05 -12.47 12.18
C PRO A 213 -2.99 -11.41 11.07
N GLY A 214 -2.01 -10.50 11.15
CA GLY A 214 -1.71 -9.48 10.15
C GLY A 214 -0.53 -9.87 9.27
N VAL A 215 0.37 -8.92 9.03
CA VAL A 215 1.58 -9.14 8.21
C VAL A 215 2.73 -9.73 9.03
N ILE A 216 3.61 -10.48 8.35
CA ILE A 216 4.93 -10.79 8.89
C ILE A 216 5.68 -9.47 9.12
N SER A 217 6.42 -9.39 10.23
CA SER A 217 7.29 -8.24 10.50
C SER A 217 8.28 -8.03 9.34
N ASN A 218 8.23 -6.87 8.71
CA ASN A 218 9.02 -6.55 7.54
C ASN A 218 9.55 -5.11 7.57
N ASN A 219 10.51 -4.83 6.70
CA ASN A 219 11.17 -3.53 6.55
C ASN A 219 10.60 -2.78 5.31
N GLY A 220 10.95 -1.50 5.18
CA GLY A 220 10.52 -0.66 4.04
C GLY A 220 11.04 -1.14 2.68
N ASP A 221 12.13 -1.91 2.65
CA ASP A 221 12.67 -2.53 1.44
C ASP A 221 11.98 -3.86 1.06
N GLY A 222 11.02 -4.30 1.86
CA GLY A 222 10.27 -5.55 1.69
C GLY A 222 10.88 -6.75 2.40
N THR A 223 12.13 -6.68 2.89
CA THR A 223 12.76 -7.79 3.60
C THR A 223 12.08 -8.09 4.93
N TYR A 224 12.06 -9.35 5.35
CA TYR A 224 11.52 -9.72 6.66
C TYR A 224 12.50 -9.38 7.78
N ASN A 225 11.92 -8.92 8.88
CA ASN A 225 12.59 -8.71 10.16
C ASN A 225 12.12 -9.79 11.14
N LEU A 226 13.03 -10.40 11.89
CA LEU A 226 12.68 -11.47 12.81
C LEU A 226 11.99 -10.87 14.03
N SER A 227 10.70 -11.14 14.20
CA SER A 227 10.00 -10.80 15.43
C SER A 227 10.55 -11.63 16.59
N ALA A 228 10.86 -10.99 17.72
CA ALA A 228 11.27 -11.70 18.93
C ALA A 228 10.16 -12.65 19.45
N ILE A 229 8.90 -12.31 19.18
CA ILE A 229 7.71 -13.06 19.61
C ILE A 229 7.31 -14.08 18.54
N TYR A 230 7.17 -13.63 17.29
CA TYR A 230 6.54 -14.43 16.22
C TYR A 230 7.55 -15.09 15.27
N GLY A 231 8.84 -14.75 15.35
CA GLY A 231 9.83 -15.10 14.33
C GLY A 231 9.42 -14.56 12.96
N PHE A 232 9.43 -15.43 11.94
CA PHE A 232 8.86 -15.16 10.62
C PHE A 232 7.44 -15.71 10.46
N ARG A 233 6.61 -15.56 11.50
CA ARG A 233 5.16 -15.74 11.41
C ARG A 233 4.49 -14.37 11.40
N GLU A 234 3.24 -14.36 10.98
CA GLU A 234 2.36 -13.21 11.03
C GLU A 234 2.28 -12.65 12.46
N GLN A 235 2.33 -11.32 12.59
CA GLN A 235 2.06 -10.67 13.86
C GLN A 235 0.59 -10.79 14.20
N VAL A 236 0.25 -11.00 15.47
CA VAL A 236 -1.13 -11.14 15.92
C VAL A 236 -1.54 -9.90 16.70
N THR A 237 -2.68 -9.33 16.34
CA THR A 237 -3.26 -8.14 17.00
C THR A 237 -3.51 -8.38 18.50
N GLY A 238 -3.37 -7.33 19.32
CA GLY A 238 -3.58 -7.42 20.78
C GLY A 238 -5.04 -7.42 21.22
N ARG A 239 -5.98 -7.35 20.27
CA ARG A 239 -7.42 -7.49 20.50
C ARG A 239 -8.06 -8.22 19.34
N LYS A 240 -9.09 -9.00 19.62
CA LYS A 240 -9.90 -9.66 18.61
C LYS A 240 -10.58 -8.64 17.67
N SER A 241 -10.59 -8.92 16.36
CA SER A 241 -11.33 -8.11 15.38
C SER A 241 -12.83 -8.08 15.70
N ARG A 242 -13.44 -6.90 15.58
CA ARG A 242 -14.90 -6.74 15.74
C ARG A 242 -15.63 -7.00 14.44
N SER A 243 -16.95 -7.18 14.53
CA SER A 243 -17.79 -7.15 13.35
C SER A 243 -17.74 -5.78 12.67
N TYR A 244 -17.52 -5.82 11.35
CA TYR A 244 -17.74 -4.69 10.44
C TYR A 244 -19.22 -4.57 9.99
N ILE A 245 -20.00 -5.65 10.15
CA ILE A 245 -21.45 -5.64 9.90
C ILE A 245 -22.13 -4.80 10.99
N ASP A 246 -23.08 -3.97 10.58
CA ASP A 246 -23.78 -3.00 11.44
C ASP A 246 -22.86 -1.95 12.09
N ALA A 247 -21.60 -1.82 11.66
CA ALA A 247 -20.68 -0.84 12.23
C ALA A 247 -21.12 0.61 11.98
N GLY A 248 -21.82 0.86 10.86
CA GLY A 248 -22.30 2.19 10.45
C GLY A 248 -23.31 2.85 11.40
N TYR A 249 -23.90 2.11 12.35
CA TYR A 249 -24.79 2.71 13.36
C TYR A 249 -24.07 3.30 14.56
N SER A 250 -22.74 3.16 14.62
CA SER A 250 -21.96 3.48 15.80
C SER A 250 -21.32 4.85 15.66
N ASN A 251 -21.43 5.67 16.71
CA ASN A 251 -20.78 6.98 16.76
C ASN A 251 -19.28 6.90 17.10
N SER A 252 -18.85 5.77 17.65
CA SER A 252 -17.44 5.48 17.91
C SER A 252 -17.12 4.02 17.60
N LEU A 253 -15.96 3.77 16.99
CA LEU A 253 -15.49 2.44 16.57
C LEU A 253 -14.20 2.02 17.29
N PHE A 254 -13.80 0.76 17.07
CA PHE A 254 -12.91 -0.05 17.92
C PHE A 254 -13.45 -0.35 19.33
N TRP A 255 -12.87 -1.37 19.98
CA TRP A 255 -13.23 -1.80 21.34
C TRP A 255 -13.18 -0.68 22.37
N ASP A 256 -12.24 0.24 22.22
CA ASP A 256 -12.00 1.40 23.09
C ASP A 256 -12.63 2.69 22.58
N GLY A 257 -13.28 2.70 21.41
CA GLY A 257 -13.92 3.89 20.87
C GLY A 257 -12.97 4.97 20.34
N ARG A 258 -11.73 4.63 19.98
CA ARG A 258 -10.73 5.61 19.52
C ARG A 258 -11.02 6.23 18.15
N ALA A 259 -11.81 5.56 17.32
CA ALA A 259 -12.31 6.15 16.07
C ALA A 259 -13.62 6.88 16.38
N THR A 260 -13.67 8.18 16.09
CA THR A 260 -14.72 9.09 16.55
C THR A 260 -15.57 9.62 15.41
N GLN A 261 -16.65 10.35 15.71
CA GLN A 261 -17.51 10.96 14.70
C GLN A 261 -16.84 12.04 13.84
N VAL A 262 -15.66 12.53 14.24
CA VAL A 262 -14.88 13.52 13.49
C VAL A 262 -13.84 12.78 12.64
N PHE A 263 -13.86 13.02 11.34
CA PHE A 263 -12.84 12.52 10.42
C PHE A 263 -11.94 13.66 9.96
N THR A 264 -10.64 13.44 10.15
CA THR A 264 -9.57 14.39 9.88
C THR A 264 -8.64 13.80 8.82
N ASP A 265 -8.19 14.62 7.88
CA ASP A 265 -7.18 14.24 6.91
C ASP A 265 -5.88 13.82 7.63
N PRO A 266 -5.40 12.56 7.45
CA PRO A 266 -4.21 12.06 8.13
C PRO A 266 -2.91 12.76 7.71
N ILE A 267 -2.91 13.53 6.61
CA ILE A 267 -1.72 14.28 6.16
C ILE A 267 -1.79 15.72 6.65
N GLY A 268 -2.84 16.46 6.26
CA GLY A 268 -2.95 17.90 6.53
C GLY A 268 -3.56 18.27 7.89
N GLY A 269 -4.18 17.32 8.60
CA GLY A 269 -4.85 17.58 9.87
C GLY A 269 -6.17 18.36 9.76
N ALA A 270 -6.66 18.62 8.54
CA ALA A 270 -7.91 19.33 8.31
C ALA A 270 -9.11 18.43 8.59
N VAL A 271 -10.13 18.95 9.28
CA VAL A 271 -11.40 18.25 9.48
C VAL A 271 -12.13 18.14 8.14
N VAL A 272 -12.35 16.91 7.67
CA VAL A 272 -13.06 16.60 6.42
C VAL A 272 -14.54 16.38 6.69
N LEU A 273 -14.88 15.61 7.73
CA LEU A 273 -16.25 15.41 8.18
C LEU A 273 -16.35 15.71 9.67
N PRO A 274 -17.17 16.70 10.09
CA PRO A 274 -17.25 17.08 11.49
C PRO A 274 -18.08 16.12 12.34
N ASN A 275 -18.97 15.32 11.75
CA ASN A 275 -19.88 14.43 12.46
C ASN A 275 -20.20 13.18 11.62
N GLY A 276 -20.63 12.10 12.28
CA GLY A 276 -21.11 10.87 11.63
C GLY A 276 -20.05 10.07 10.87
N ALA A 277 -18.76 10.31 11.16
CA ALA A 277 -17.65 9.81 10.37
C ALA A 277 -16.78 8.74 11.08
N ALA A 278 -17.38 7.96 11.99
CA ALA A 278 -16.66 6.95 12.76
C ALA A 278 -16.04 5.86 11.87
N LEU A 279 -16.71 5.47 10.79
CA LEU A 279 -16.19 4.52 9.79
C LEU A 279 -14.96 5.10 9.08
N GLU A 280 -15.04 6.33 8.56
CA GLU A 280 -13.90 6.99 7.91
C GLU A 280 -12.70 7.13 8.86
N SER A 281 -12.95 7.48 10.12
CA SER A 281 -11.92 7.57 11.16
C SER A 281 -11.27 6.23 11.47
N GLN A 282 -12.03 5.14 11.45
CA GLN A 282 -11.54 3.78 11.74
C GLN A 282 -10.56 3.28 10.66
N VAL A 283 -10.83 3.59 9.39
CA VAL A 283 -10.02 3.12 8.24
C VAL A 283 -8.57 3.59 8.33
N LEU A 284 -8.30 4.71 9.04
CA LEU A 284 -6.98 5.31 9.11
C LEU A 284 -5.92 4.47 9.84
N GLY A 285 -6.32 3.52 10.68
CA GLY A 285 -5.41 2.72 11.51
C GLY A 285 -4.77 1.53 10.78
N PRO A 286 -5.56 0.55 10.30
CA PRO A 286 -5.03 -0.74 9.83
C PRO A 286 -3.97 -0.65 8.72
N PRO A 287 -4.13 0.18 7.66
CA PRO A 287 -3.18 0.24 6.54
C PRO A 287 -1.75 0.70 6.89
N VAL A 288 -1.59 1.35 8.05
CA VAL A 288 -0.29 1.83 8.58
C VAL A 288 0.12 1.13 9.89
N SER A 289 -0.68 0.17 10.37
CA SER A 289 -0.40 -0.60 11.58
C SER A 289 0.56 -1.74 11.27
N SER A 290 1.70 -1.78 11.99
CA SER A 290 2.74 -2.78 11.76
C SER A 290 2.33 -4.19 12.14
N ALA A 291 1.31 -4.35 12.98
CA ALA A 291 0.77 -5.65 13.37
C ALA A 291 -0.39 -6.10 12.47
N GLU A 292 -0.92 -5.22 11.62
CA GLU A 292 -2.09 -5.49 10.77
C GLU A 292 -1.73 -5.56 9.30
N MET A 293 -1.37 -4.45 8.66
CA MET A 293 -1.19 -4.36 7.20
C MET A 293 0.14 -3.72 6.75
N ALA A 294 1.03 -3.31 7.64
CA ALA A 294 2.19 -2.50 7.28
C ALA A 294 3.53 -3.01 7.83
N HIS A 295 4.64 -2.54 7.25
CA HIS A 295 5.90 -2.50 7.98
C HIS A 295 5.89 -1.32 8.96
N ALA A 296 6.78 -1.33 9.95
CA ALA A 296 6.98 -0.18 10.82
C ALA A 296 7.37 1.07 10.01
N GLY A 297 6.76 2.22 10.33
CA GLY A 297 7.06 3.51 9.70
C GLY A 297 6.38 3.77 8.34
N ARG A 298 5.52 2.87 7.85
CA ARG A 298 4.73 3.12 6.64
C ARG A 298 3.77 4.30 6.84
N THR A 299 3.67 5.17 5.84
CA THR A 299 2.83 6.36 5.87
C THR A 299 1.59 6.22 4.98
N TRP A 300 0.62 7.12 5.15
CA TRP A 300 -0.55 7.22 4.26
C TRP A 300 -0.19 7.64 2.82
N ASN A 301 0.93 8.35 2.62
CA ASN A 301 1.46 8.61 1.28
C ASN A 301 1.87 7.29 0.59
N ASP A 302 2.56 6.40 1.31
CA ASP A 302 2.97 5.10 0.77
C ASP A 302 1.76 4.22 0.43
N VAL A 303 0.69 4.29 1.22
CA VAL A 303 -0.58 3.60 0.94
C VAL A 303 -1.24 4.16 -0.33
N ALA A 304 -1.35 5.48 -0.46
CA ALA A 304 -1.93 6.11 -1.66
C ALA A 304 -1.12 5.78 -2.93
N VAL A 305 0.21 5.86 -2.86
CA VAL A 305 1.13 5.46 -3.94
C VAL A 305 0.99 3.97 -4.27
N ARG A 306 0.83 3.10 -3.27
CA ARG A 306 0.57 1.67 -3.48
C ARG A 306 -0.71 1.46 -4.27
N VAL A 307 -1.83 2.07 -3.87
CA VAL A 307 -3.11 1.97 -4.58
C VAL A 307 -2.99 2.50 -6.00
N ALA A 308 -2.36 3.66 -6.19
CA ALA A 308 -2.20 4.27 -7.52
C ALA A 308 -1.41 3.41 -8.51
N ASN A 309 -0.47 2.60 -8.03
CA ASN A 309 0.36 1.72 -8.85
C ASN A 309 -0.13 0.25 -8.87
N SER A 310 -1.27 -0.04 -8.25
CA SER A 310 -1.86 -1.36 -8.24
C SER A 310 -3.00 -1.47 -9.25
N LYS A 311 -3.19 -2.68 -9.77
CA LYS A 311 -4.39 -3.04 -10.53
C LYS A 311 -5.43 -3.59 -9.56
N ALA A 312 -6.65 -3.07 -9.60
CA ALA A 312 -7.73 -3.43 -8.69
C ALA A 312 -7.93 -4.96 -8.59
N LEU A 313 -7.83 -5.49 -7.38
CA LEU A 313 -8.04 -6.91 -7.06
C LEU A 313 -7.20 -7.90 -7.90
N ALA A 314 -6.02 -7.49 -8.37
CA ALA A 314 -5.17 -8.33 -9.23
C ALA A 314 -4.73 -9.66 -8.58
N LEU A 315 -4.72 -9.73 -7.25
CA LEU A 315 -4.37 -10.93 -6.49
C LEU A 315 -5.54 -11.91 -6.38
N ALA A 316 -6.78 -11.42 -6.38
CA ALA A 316 -7.97 -12.23 -6.15
C ALA A 316 -8.15 -13.29 -7.25
N PRO A 317 -8.25 -14.59 -6.91
CA PRO A 317 -8.55 -15.63 -7.90
C PRO A 317 -9.98 -15.57 -8.43
N PHE A 318 -10.91 -15.06 -7.63
CA PHE A 318 -12.32 -14.91 -8.00
C PHE A 318 -12.83 -13.56 -7.52
N ILE A 319 -13.56 -12.86 -8.39
CA ILE A 319 -14.23 -11.59 -8.12
C ILE A 319 -15.70 -11.76 -8.53
N PRO A 320 -16.68 -11.39 -7.67
CA PRO A 320 -18.09 -11.40 -8.01
C PRO A 320 -18.36 -10.68 -9.33
N THR A 321 -19.26 -11.22 -10.15
CA THR A 321 -19.47 -10.77 -11.53
C THR A 321 -19.72 -9.27 -11.65
N GLY A 322 -20.64 -8.69 -10.88
CA GLY A 322 -20.89 -7.25 -11.01
C GLY A 322 -19.72 -6.38 -10.56
N LEU A 323 -18.96 -6.77 -9.52
CA LEU A 323 -17.76 -6.05 -9.12
C LEU A 323 -16.67 -6.13 -10.20
N ARG A 324 -16.46 -7.32 -10.78
CA ARG A 324 -15.52 -7.54 -11.89
C ARG A 324 -15.90 -6.70 -13.11
N ASP A 325 -17.18 -6.71 -13.48
CA ASP A 325 -17.68 -6.04 -14.67
C ASP A 325 -17.65 -4.51 -14.49
N TRP A 326 -17.90 -4.00 -13.28
CA TRP A 326 -17.73 -2.58 -12.96
C TRP A 326 -16.26 -2.15 -12.98
N ILE A 327 -15.34 -2.93 -12.39
CA ILE A 327 -13.89 -2.65 -12.45
C ILE A 327 -13.42 -2.68 -13.90
N SER A 328 -13.80 -3.71 -14.66
CA SER A 328 -13.53 -3.84 -16.10
C SER A 328 -12.05 -3.68 -16.48
N GLY A 329 -11.14 -4.13 -15.60
CA GLY A 329 -9.69 -4.02 -15.80
C GLY A 329 -9.09 -2.61 -15.70
N ARG A 330 -9.88 -1.59 -15.34
CA ARG A 330 -9.43 -0.20 -15.21
C ARG A 330 -8.41 0.00 -14.08
N ALA A 331 -7.60 1.05 -14.21
CA ALA A 331 -6.72 1.49 -13.13
C ALA A 331 -7.53 2.16 -12.01
N TYR A 332 -7.00 2.16 -10.78
CA TYR A 332 -7.68 2.83 -9.66
C TYR A 332 -8.00 4.29 -9.95
N ARG A 333 -7.14 5.00 -10.67
CA ARG A 333 -7.39 6.38 -11.11
C ARG A 333 -8.76 6.58 -11.75
N ASP A 334 -9.14 5.69 -12.65
CA ASP A 334 -10.42 5.76 -13.37
C ASP A 334 -11.60 5.37 -12.46
N LEU A 335 -11.36 4.48 -11.49
CA LEU A 335 -12.38 4.10 -10.49
C LEU A 335 -12.64 5.25 -9.50
N PHE A 336 -11.60 5.99 -9.11
CA PHE A 336 -11.71 7.20 -8.29
C PHE A 336 -12.38 8.33 -9.07
N GLU A 337 -12.06 8.50 -10.36
CA GLU A 337 -12.75 9.45 -11.25
C GLU A 337 -14.25 9.18 -11.27
N GLU A 338 -14.66 7.93 -11.44
CA GLU A 338 -16.09 7.57 -11.45
C GLU A 338 -16.76 7.78 -10.07
N ALA A 339 -16.06 7.48 -8.97
CA ALA A 339 -16.63 7.56 -7.62
C ALA A 339 -16.66 8.97 -7.03
N PHE A 340 -15.71 9.83 -7.40
CA PHE A 340 -15.48 11.15 -6.79
C PHE A 340 -15.49 12.31 -7.79
N GLY A 341 -15.53 12.05 -9.11
CA GLY A 341 -15.38 13.07 -10.16
C GLY A 341 -13.94 13.59 -10.31
N THR A 342 -12.96 12.80 -9.86
CA THR A 342 -11.54 13.17 -9.88
C THR A 342 -10.63 11.95 -9.84
N PRO A 343 -9.48 11.99 -10.53
CA PRO A 343 -8.58 10.86 -10.63
C PRO A 343 -7.66 10.72 -9.42
N GLU A 344 -7.58 11.74 -8.54
CA GLU A 344 -6.58 11.69 -7.46
C GLU A 344 -6.96 10.66 -6.39
N ILE A 345 -5.96 9.88 -6.01
CA ILE A 345 -6.05 8.87 -4.97
C ILE A 345 -5.43 9.46 -3.71
N THR A 346 -6.27 9.78 -2.73
CA THR A 346 -5.84 10.39 -1.46
C THR A 346 -6.27 9.51 -0.30
N PRO A 347 -5.58 9.60 0.87
CA PRO A 347 -6.01 8.89 2.08
C PRO A 347 -7.47 9.17 2.44
N VAL A 348 -7.88 10.43 2.31
CA VAL A 348 -9.26 10.88 2.52
C VAL A 348 -10.23 10.11 1.63
N ARG A 349 -9.99 10.04 0.32
CA ARG A 349 -10.90 9.38 -0.62
C ARG A 349 -10.90 7.85 -0.45
N ILE A 350 -9.76 7.25 -0.10
CA ILE A 350 -9.69 5.82 0.26
C ILE A 350 -10.60 5.54 1.47
N ALA A 351 -10.48 6.33 2.54
CA ALA A 351 -11.30 6.18 3.75
C ALA A 351 -12.79 6.41 3.46
N LEU A 352 -13.13 7.46 2.69
CA LEU A 352 -14.51 7.74 2.31
C LEU A 352 -15.13 6.59 1.50
N ALA A 353 -14.39 6.01 0.55
CA ALA A 353 -14.87 4.90 -0.26
C ALA A 353 -15.12 3.64 0.58
N ILE A 354 -14.13 3.22 1.39
CA ILE A 354 -14.27 2.04 2.27
C ILE A 354 -15.44 2.23 3.24
N ALA A 355 -15.53 3.38 3.90
CA ALA A 355 -16.63 3.69 4.81
C ALA A 355 -18.00 3.72 4.11
N THR A 356 -18.07 4.12 2.83
CA THR A 356 -19.31 4.02 2.05
C THR A 356 -19.72 2.57 1.82
N PHE A 357 -18.78 1.68 1.51
CA PHE A 357 -19.06 0.25 1.41
C PHE A 357 -19.54 -0.32 2.76
N GLU A 358 -18.83 -0.05 3.85
CA GLU A 358 -19.22 -0.57 5.17
C GLU A 358 -20.62 -0.12 5.62
N ARG A 359 -21.08 1.07 5.18
CA ARG A 359 -22.46 1.54 5.45
C ARG A 359 -23.54 0.73 4.73
N THR A 360 -23.20 -0.02 3.68
CA THR A 360 -24.18 -0.90 3.01
C THR A 360 -24.35 -2.22 3.74
N LEU A 361 -23.56 -2.50 4.78
CA LEU A 361 -23.48 -3.81 5.43
C LEU A 361 -24.29 -3.85 6.73
N TYR A 362 -25.61 -3.74 6.61
CA TYR A 362 -26.53 -3.85 7.74
C TYR A 362 -27.42 -5.09 7.64
N SER A 363 -27.67 -5.73 8.78
CA SER A 363 -28.30 -7.05 8.84
C SER A 363 -29.75 -6.97 9.30
N ASP A 364 -30.64 -6.43 8.45
CA ASP A 364 -32.04 -6.11 8.78
C ASP A 364 -33.07 -7.21 8.46
N ARG A 365 -32.64 -8.45 8.15
CA ARG A 365 -33.54 -9.57 7.79
C ARG A 365 -33.40 -10.78 8.73
N THR A 366 -33.12 -10.56 10.02
CA THR A 366 -33.04 -11.65 11.01
C THR A 366 -34.44 -12.22 11.35
N PRO A 367 -34.55 -13.45 11.88
CA PRO A 367 -35.83 -13.95 12.41
C PRO A 367 -36.43 -13.04 13.50
N PHE A 368 -35.59 -12.34 14.28
CA PHE A 368 -36.05 -11.32 15.22
C PHE A 368 -36.74 -10.14 14.51
N ASP A 369 -36.17 -9.64 13.41
CA ASP A 369 -36.79 -8.56 12.63
C ASP A 369 -38.15 -9.00 12.07
N GLN A 370 -38.25 -10.22 11.55
CA GLN A 370 -39.52 -10.79 11.07
C GLN A 370 -40.56 -10.93 12.18
N ASN A 371 -40.15 -11.34 13.38
CA ASN A 371 -41.04 -11.47 14.54
C ASN A 371 -41.53 -10.10 15.05
N VAL A 372 -40.63 -9.10 15.15
CA VAL A 372 -41.00 -7.72 15.50
C VAL A 372 -41.99 -7.14 14.50
N ALA A 373 -41.81 -7.46 13.22
CA ALA A 373 -42.70 -7.07 12.14
C ALA A 373 -43.98 -7.93 12.05
N GLN A 374 -44.18 -8.93 12.94
CA GLN A 374 -45.32 -9.87 12.92
C GLN A 374 -45.48 -10.62 11.59
N ILE A 375 -44.36 -10.90 10.90
CA ILE A 375 -44.32 -11.67 9.66
C ILE A 375 -44.21 -13.16 9.97
N ASN A 376 -43.22 -13.52 10.79
CA ASN A 376 -42.94 -14.90 11.17
C ASN A 376 -42.57 -14.93 12.66
N PRO A 377 -43.29 -15.70 13.50
CA PRO A 377 -42.99 -15.76 14.92
C PRO A 377 -41.66 -16.49 15.20
N LEU A 378 -40.99 -16.11 16.28
CA LEU A 378 -39.86 -16.87 16.81
C LEU A 378 -40.31 -18.29 17.24
N SER A 379 -39.37 -19.25 17.20
CA SER A 379 -39.63 -20.57 17.75
C SER A 379 -39.86 -20.52 19.26
N ALA A 380 -40.51 -21.55 19.83
CA ALA A 380 -40.81 -21.58 21.25
C ALA A 380 -39.56 -21.42 22.15
N ALA A 381 -38.42 -22.01 21.75
CA ALA A 381 -37.15 -21.87 22.47
C ALA A 381 -36.59 -20.45 22.36
N GLN A 382 -36.62 -19.84 21.17
CA GLN A 382 -36.18 -18.47 20.96
C GLN A 382 -37.03 -17.46 21.73
N THR A 383 -38.35 -17.65 21.77
CA THR A 383 -39.27 -16.81 22.56
C THR A 383 -38.98 -16.89 24.05
N ARG A 384 -38.78 -18.10 24.60
CA ARG A 384 -38.35 -18.27 26.00
C ARG A 384 -36.97 -17.64 26.25
N GLY A 385 -36.05 -17.79 25.31
CA GLY A 385 -34.71 -17.20 25.35
C GLY A 385 -34.71 -15.68 25.39
N GLN A 386 -35.56 -15.05 24.57
CA GLN A 386 -35.80 -13.61 24.61
C GLN A 386 -36.37 -13.18 25.98
N GLY A 387 -37.26 -13.99 26.56
CA GLY A 387 -37.75 -13.81 27.93
C GLY A 387 -36.62 -13.81 28.96
N VAL A 388 -35.73 -14.80 28.90
CA VAL A 388 -34.53 -14.88 29.77
C VAL A 388 -33.62 -13.67 29.58
N PHE A 389 -33.37 -13.26 28.33
CA PHE A 389 -32.54 -12.09 28.01
C PHE A 389 -33.05 -10.80 28.69
N ASN A 390 -34.37 -10.56 28.62
CA ASN A 390 -34.99 -9.39 29.22
C ASN A 390 -35.05 -9.48 30.76
N GLN A 391 -35.47 -10.63 31.30
CA GLN A 391 -35.58 -10.84 32.75
C GLN A 391 -34.22 -10.78 33.46
N SER A 392 -33.16 -11.21 32.78
CA SER A 392 -31.78 -11.15 33.28
C SER A 392 -31.15 -9.76 33.12
N ARG A 393 -31.87 -8.79 32.56
CA ARG A 393 -31.43 -7.41 32.30
C ARG A 393 -30.28 -7.30 31.30
N CYS A 394 -30.08 -8.29 30.41
CA CYS A 394 -29.10 -8.21 29.33
C CYS A 394 -29.40 -7.03 28.38
N ASN A 395 -30.69 -6.74 28.20
CA ASN A 395 -31.22 -5.65 27.38
C ASN A 395 -30.91 -4.24 27.90
N VAL A 396 -30.28 -4.08 29.06
CA VAL A 396 -29.86 -2.77 29.57
C VAL A 396 -28.68 -2.24 28.74
N CYS A 397 -27.61 -3.03 28.61
CA CYS A 397 -26.48 -2.68 27.73
C CYS A 397 -26.75 -3.12 26.30
N HIS A 398 -27.32 -4.32 26.09
CA HIS A 398 -27.65 -4.83 24.76
C HIS A 398 -29.07 -4.42 24.33
N ALA A 399 -29.28 -3.11 24.21
CA ALA A 399 -30.58 -2.50 23.99
C ALA A 399 -30.95 -2.27 22.51
N GLY A 400 -32.24 -2.02 22.27
CA GLY A 400 -32.76 -1.56 20.98
C GLY A 400 -32.64 -2.58 19.85
N SER A 401 -32.81 -2.11 18.62
CA SER A 401 -32.77 -2.95 17.42
C SER A 401 -31.37 -3.49 17.10
N LEU A 402 -30.30 -2.89 17.60
CA LEU A 402 -28.93 -3.36 17.43
C LEU A 402 -28.45 -4.31 18.52
N PHE A 403 -29.23 -4.47 19.60
CA PHE A 403 -28.77 -5.15 20.80
C PHE A 403 -27.45 -4.57 21.31
N SER A 404 -27.35 -3.25 21.32
CA SER A 404 -26.22 -2.48 21.83
C SER A 404 -26.66 -1.04 22.11
N ASP A 405 -26.28 -0.54 23.28
CA ASP A 405 -26.39 0.86 23.68
C ASP A 405 -25.25 1.73 23.13
N ASN A 406 -24.27 1.12 22.46
CA ASN A 406 -23.02 1.73 21.99
C ASN A 406 -22.20 2.43 23.10
N GLN A 407 -22.47 2.15 24.37
CA GLN A 407 -21.74 2.70 25.52
C GLN A 407 -20.56 1.80 25.90
N PHE A 408 -19.77 2.24 26.88
CA PHE A 408 -18.58 1.55 27.37
C PHE A 408 -18.86 1.01 28.77
N HIS A 409 -18.56 -0.27 28.99
CA HIS A 409 -18.79 -0.94 30.26
C HIS A 409 -17.61 -1.84 30.60
N ASN A 410 -17.28 -1.94 31.89
CA ASN A 410 -16.42 -2.99 32.41
C ASN A 410 -17.30 -4.12 32.94
N ILE A 411 -17.12 -5.32 32.39
CA ILE A 411 -17.90 -6.52 32.74
C ILE A 411 -17.06 -7.60 33.43
N GLY A 412 -15.80 -7.31 33.74
CA GLY A 412 -14.92 -8.26 34.44
C GLY A 412 -14.45 -9.44 33.59
N VAL A 413 -14.13 -9.22 32.30
CA VAL A 413 -13.57 -10.27 31.41
C VAL A 413 -12.13 -10.62 31.81
N ARG A 414 -11.32 -9.62 32.13
CA ARG A 414 -9.91 -9.78 32.50
C ARG A 414 -9.44 -8.71 33.49
N PRO A 415 -8.27 -8.87 34.16
CA PRO A 415 -7.70 -7.84 35.01
C PRO A 415 -7.45 -6.51 34.27
N GLN A 416 -7.75 -5.40 34.95
CA GLN A 416 -7.69 -4.05 34.38
C GLN A 416 -6.32 -3.61 33.86
N PHE A 417 -5.23 -4.17 34.39
CA PHE A 417 -3.87 -3.80 34.00
C PHE A 417 -3.40 -4.47 32.71
N GLU A 418 -4.06 -5.57 32.28
CA GLU A 418 -3.70 -6.30 31.06
C GLU A 418 -4.25 -5.62 29.80
N ASP A 419 -5.46 -5.05 29.88
CA ASP A 419 -6.01 -4.19 28.85
C ASP A 419 -6.87 -3.07 29.46
N THR A 420 -6.30 -1.87 29.49
CA THR A 420 -6.96 -0.68 30.06
C THR A 420 -8.14 -0.15 29.24
N GLY A 421 -8.38 -0.66 28.02
CA GLY A 421 -9.59 -0.36 27.24
C GLY A 421 -9.76 1.13 26.95
N ARG A 422 -10.96 1.65 27.22
CA ARG A 422 -11.38 3.05 26.97
C ARG A 422 -10.47 4.09 27.63
N PHE A 423 -9.81 3.76 28.75
CA PHE A 423 -8.83 4.64 29.39
C PHE A 423 -7.74 5.14 28.42
N GLN A 424 -7.31 4.31 27.47
CA GLN A 424 -6.31 4.68 26.46
C GLN A 424 -6.75 5.86 25.57
N VAL A 425 -8.06 6.10 25.48
CA VAL A 425 -8.65 7.18 24.68
C VAL A 425 -9.00 8.38 25.55
N THR A 426 -9.51 8.16 26.77
CA THR A 426 -10.05 9.25 27.61
C THR A 426 -9.06 9.79 28.63
N GLY A 427 -8.05 9.01 29.03
CA GLY A 427 -7.17 9.31 30.15
C GLY A 427 -7.87 9.31 31.53
N ASN A 428 -9.16 8.97 31.58
CA ASN A 428 -9.95 8.98 32.82
C ASN A 428 -9.89 7.60 33.50
N THR A 429 -9.36 7.55 34.72
CA THR A 429 -9.18 6.31 35.49
C THR A 429 -10.48 5.55 35.75
N ASN A 430 -11.63 6.22 35.70
CA ASN A 430 -12.93 5.56 35.82
C ASN A 430 -13.28 4.70 34.59
N ASN A 431 -12.59 4.89 33.45
CA ASN A 431 -12.81 4.14 32.23
C ASN A 431 -11.84 2.96 32.03
N ILE A 432 -11.06 2.60 33.05
CA ILE A 432 -10.11 1.49 32.94
C ILE A 432 -10.86 0.16 32.79
N GLY A 433 -10.49 -0.61 31.77
CA GLY A 433 -11.10 -1.91 31.45
C GLY A 433 -12.50 -1.81 30.85
N GLU A 434 -12.98 -0.61 30.52
CA GLU A 434 -14.26 -0.45 29.83
C GLU A 434 -14.10 -0.67 28.33
N PHE A 435 -15.04 -1.41 27.76
CA PHE A 435 -15.11 -1.67 26.34
C PHE A 435 -16.49 -1.38 25.80
N ARG A 436 -16.55 -0.98 24.54
CA ARG A 436 -17.82 -0.66 23.88
C ARG A 436 -18.68 -1.92 23.76
N THR A 437 -19.95 -1.82 24.14
CA THR A 437 -20.95 -2.89 23.95
C THR A 437 -21.05 -3.28 22.47
N PRO A 438 -20.70 -4.52 22.08
CA PRO A 438 -20.86 -4.96 20.70
C PRO A 438 -22.33 -5.21 20.35
N SER A 439 -22.71 -5.02 19.08
CA SER A 439 -23.99 -5.50 18.54
C SER A 439 -24.06 -7.03 18.66
N LEU A 440 -25.20 -7.54 19.14
CA LEU A 440 -25.46 -8.99 19.17
C LEU A 440 -26.07 -9.53 17.88
N ARG A 441 -26.34 -8.68 16.87
CA ARG A 441 -26.70 -9.18 15.54
C ARG A 441 -25.57 -10.05 15.01
N ASN A 442 -25.92 -11.19 14.42
CA ASN A 442 -25.02 -12.23 13.91
C ASN A 442 -24.03 -12.79 14.93
N VAL A 443 -24.29 -12.65 16.25
CA VAL A 443 -23.38 -13.14 17.29
C VAL A 443 -23.21 -14.66 17.25
N GLY A 444 -24.22 -15.39 16.78
CA GLY A 444 -24.16 -16.84 16.59
C GLY A 444 -23.06 -17.34 15.66
N LEU A 445 -22.51 -16.47 14.80
CA LEU A 445 -21.48 -16.78 13.83
C LEU A 445 -20.07 -16.34 14.26
N ARG A 446 -19.93 -15.66 15.41
CA ARG A 446 -18.78 -14.78 15.69
C ARG A 446 -17.82 -15.32 16.75
N GLY A 447 -17.58 -16.63 16.79
CA GLY A 447 -16.56 -17.18 17.68
C GLY A 447 -15.14 -16.76 17.25
N PRO A 448 -14.16 -16.73 18.18
CA PRO A 448 -14.33 -16.68 19.63
C PRO A 448 -14.89 -15.32 20.14
N TYR A 449 -15.08 -15.11 21.44
CA TYR A 449 -15.83 -13.96 21.99
C TYR A 449 -14.97 -13.05 22.88
N PHE A 450 -15.52 -11.86 23.16
CA PHE A 450 -14.88 -10.74 23.87
C PHE A 450 -13.70 -10.09 23.14
N HIS A 451 -13.08 -9.11 23.78
CA HIS A 451 -12.01 -8.28 23.20
C HIS A 451 -10.67 -9.03 23.09
N ASP A 452 -10.52 -10.10 23.86
CA ASP A 452 -9.37 -10.99 23.93
C ASP A 452 -9.58 -12.32 23.18
N GLY A 453 -10.82 -12.66 22.78
CA GLY A 453 -11.09 -13.91 22.09
C GLY A 453 -10.99 -15.15 22.99
N HIS A 454 -11.11 -15.02 24.31
CA HIS A 454 -10.84 -16.12 25.24
C HIS A 454 -11.90 -17.23 25.28
N PHE A 455 -13.16 -16.95 24.90
CA PHE A 455 -14.21 -17.99 24.84
C PHE A 455 -14.50 -18.43 23.41
N ALA A 456 -14.51 -19.74 23.15
CA ALA A 456 -14.79 -20.30 21.83
C ALA A 456 -16.28 -20.24 21.47
N THR A 457 -17.16 -20.35 22.46
CA THR A 457 -18.58 -20.67 22.26
C THR A 457 -19.52 -19.69 22.98
N LEU A 458 -20.77 -19.60 22.50
CA LEU A 458 -21.80 -18.81 23.19
C LEU A 458 -22.20 -19.43 24.53
N GLU A 459 -22.06 -20.74 24.66
CA GLU A 459 -22.26 -21.50 25.88
C GLU A 459 -21.35 -20.96 26.99
N GLU A 460 -20.05 -20.82 26.71
CA GLU A 460 -19.07 -20.26 27.64
C GLU A 460 -19.36 -18.79 27.99
N VAL A 461 -19.80 -18.00 27.00
CA VAL A 461 -20.21 -16.60 27.23
C VAL A 461 -21.43 -16.53 28.16
N VAL A 462 -22.43 -17.39 27.96
CA VAL A 462 -23.60 -17.44 28.84
C VAL A 462 -23.21 -17.91 30.24
N ASP A 463 -22.29 -18.87 30.35
CA ASP A 463 -21.75 -19.30 31.64
C ASP A 463 -20.96 -18.19 32.35
N PHE A 464 -20.25 -17.34 31.61
CA PHE A 464 -19.53 -16.17 32.12
C PHE A 464 -20.48 -15.17 32.79
N TYR A 465 -21.54 -14.78 32.09
CA TYR A 465 -22.54 -13.89 32.68
C TYR A 465 -23.30 -14.57 33.82
N ASN A 466 -23.57 -15.88 33.71
CA ASN A 466 -24.32 -16.61 34.73
C ASN A 466 -23.59 -16.70 36.08
N ARG A 467 -22.25 -16.68 36.08
CA ARG A 467 -21.44 -16.64 37.31
C ARG A 467 -21.07 -15.22 37.77
N GLY A 468 -21.43 -14.20 37.00
CA GLY A 468 -21.26 -12.79 37.37
C GLY A 468 -19.93 -12.17 36.97
N GLY A 469 -19.30 -12.64 35.89
CA GLY A 469 -17.97 -12.21 35.47
C GLY A 469 -16.84 -12.96 36.18
N ASP A 470 -15.61 -12.80 35.68
CA ASP A 470 -14.44 -13.53 36.18
C ASP A 470 -13.53 -12.65 37.05
N PHE A 471 -13.58 -11.33 36.87
CA PHE A 471 -12.74 -10.37 37.57
C PHE A 471 -13.57 -9.23 38.17
N ASN A 472 -13.13 -8.76 39.34
CA ASN A 472 -13.79 -7.68 40.06
C ASN A 472 -13.01 -6.35 39.91
N ALA A 473 -13.72 -5.23 39.79
CA ALA A 473 -13.12 -3.90 39.74
C ALA A 473 -14.10 -2.82 40.22
N PRO A 474 -13.62 -1.65 40.73
CA PRO A 474 -14.48 -0.63 41.32
C PRO A 474 -15.51 0.00 40.37
N ASN A 475 -15.27 -0.04 39.06
CA ASN A 475 -16.14 0.54 38.02
C ASN A 475 -17.05 -0.49 37.33
N ILE A 476 -17.24 -1.68 37.91
CA ILE A 476 -18.22 -2.66 37.46
C ILE A 476 -19.59 -2.36 38.10
N ASP A 477 -20.66 -2.31 37.29
CA ASP A 477 -22.02 -2.23 37.84
C ASP A 477 -22.51 -3.61 38.33
N HIS A 478 -22.31 -3.87 39.62
CA HIS A 478 -22.73 -5.12 40.26
C HIS A 478 -24.26 -5.31 40.36
N ASN A 479 -25.06 -4.29 40.04
CA ASN A 479 -26.51 -4.48 39.89
C ASN A 479 -26.87 -5.12 38.55
N LEU A 480 -25.94 -5.14 37.59
CA LEU A 480 -26.07 -5.74 36.27
C LEU A 480 -25.21 -7.00 36.16
N ILE A 481 -23.93 -6.91 36.51
CA ILE A 481 -22.96 -8.00 36.47
C ILE A 481 -22.92 -8.71 37.83
N ARG A 482 -23.67 -9.82 37.92
CA ARG A 482 -23.85 -10.63 39.14
C ARG A 482 -24.25 -12.06 38.78
N PRO A 483 -24.10 -13.04 39.69
CA PRO A 483 -24.61 -14.38 39.45
C PRO A 483 -26.10 -14.37 39.10
N LEU A 484 -26.46 -15.01 37.97
CA LEU A 484 -27.83 -15.04 37.46
C LEU A 484 -28.61 -16.31 37.87
N ASN A 485 -27.89 -17.37 38.26
CA ASN A 485 -28.46 -18.67 38.66
C ASN A 485 -29.45 -19.27 37.63
N LEU A 486 -29.16 -19.09 36.34
CA LEU A 486 -29.94 -19.66 35.24
C LEU A 486 -29.87 -21.18 35.27
N SER A 487 -31.03 -21.81 35.16
CA SER A 487 -31.15 -23.27 34.94
C SER A 487 -30.55 -23.69 33.59
N PRO A 488 -30.17 -24.98 33.42
CA PRO A 488 -29.69 -25.48 32.13
C PRO A 488 -30.64 -25.19 30.96
N GLN A 489 -31.95 -25.29 31.19
CA GLN A 489 -32.96 -24.99 30.17
C GLN A 489 -32.97 -23.49 29.80
N GLN A 490 -32.88 -22.58 30.78
CA GLN A 490 -32.82 -21.14 30.51
C GLN A 490 -31.56 -20.75 29.74
N LYS A 491 -30.40 -21.36 30.05
CA LYS A 491 -29.17 -21.15 29.29
C LYS A 491 -29.34 -21.59 27.84
N SER A 492 -29.87 -22.79 27.62
CA SER A 492 -30.13 -23.34 26.28
C SER A 492 -31.09 -22.46 25.47
N ASP A 493 -32.20 -22.01 26.08
CA ASP A 493 -33.17 -21.13 25.44
C ASP A 493 -32.55 -19.76 25.09
N LEU A 494 -31.75 -19.16 26.00
CA LEU A 494 -31.02 -17.92 25.74
C LEU A 494 -30.06 -18.07 24.55
N ILE A 495 -29.33 -19.18 24.47
CA ILE A 495 -28.43 -19.46 23.35
C ILE A 495 -29.22 -19.64 22.05
N ALA A 496 -30.38 -20.30 22.07
CA ALA A 496 -31.24 -20.44 20.89
C ALA A 496 -31.69 -19.07 20.35
N PHE A 497 -32.00 -18.12 21.24
CA PHE A 497 -32.29 -16.74 20.86
C PHE A 497 -31.06 -16.05 20.25
N LEU A 498 -29.92 -16.02 20.95
CA LEU A 498 -28.70 -15.34 20.46
C LEU A 498 -28.17 -15.90 19.14
N ARG A 499 -28.14 -17.23 19.01
CA ARG A 499 -27.55 -17.92 17.85
C ARG A 499 -28.47 -17.90 16.63
N GLY A 500 -29.76 -18.15 16.84
CA GLY A 500 -30.72 -18.30 15.74
C GLY A 500 -31.49 -17.02 15.43
N ALA A 501 -32.08 -16.38 16.44
CA ALA A 501 -33.02 -15.28 16.20
C ALA A 501 -32.33 -14.01 15.70
N LEU A 502 -31.05 -13.83 16.02
CA LEU A 502 -30.28 -12.62 15.69
C LEU A 502 -29.38 -12.76 14.45
N THR A 503 -29.46 -13.88 13.73
CA THR A 503 -28.58 -14.16 12.58
C THR A 503 -29.32 -13.91 11.27
N ASP A 504 -28.76 -13.04 10.42
CA ASP A 504 -29.33 -12.71 9.11
C ASP A 504 -28.96 -13.81 8.09
N PRO A 505 -29.95 -14.44 7.43
CA PRO A 505 -29.69 -15.48 6.44
C PRO A 505 -28.76 -15.06 5.29
N ARG A 506 -28.75 -13.77 4.92
CA ARG A 506 -27.87 -13.25 3.86
C ARG A 506 -26.40 -13.29 4.28
N VAL A 507 -26.12 -13.01 5.56
CA VAL A 507 -24.77 -13.06 6.13
C VAL A 507 -24.23 -14.49 6.11
N VAL A 508 -25.06 -15.48 6.46
CA VAL A 508 -24.72 -16.91 6.40
C VAL A 508 -24.44 -17.34 4.96
N ALA A 509 -25.30 -16.92 4.02
CA ALA A 509 -25.18 -17.29 2.62
C ALA A 509 -24.05 -16.54 1.88
N GLY A 510 -23.50 -15.46 2.46
CA GLY A 510 -22.62 -14.54 1.73
C GLY A 510 -23.32 -13.91 0.52
N ALA A 511 -24.64 -13.71 0.62
CA ALA A 511 -25.43 -13.07 -0.43
C ALA A 511 -25.25 -11.54 -0.33
N ALA A 512 -25.48 -10.83 -1.44
CA ALA A 512 -25.43 -9.38 -1.46
C ALA A 512 -26.26 -8.77 -0.30
N PRO A 513 -25.75 -7.71 0.37
CA PRO A 513 -24.51 -6.99 0.09
C PRO A 513 -23.24 -7.60 0.73
N PHE A 514 -23.33 -8.79 1.33
CA PHE A 514 -22.24 -9.46 2.06
C PHE A 514 -21.37 -10.39 1.19
N ASP A 515 -21.61 -10.41 -0.12
CA ASP A 515 -20.81 -11.15 -1.09
C ASP A 515 -19.41 -10.52 -1.24
N ARG A 516 -18.43 -11.34 -1.63
CA ARG A 516 -17.02 -10.92 -1.65
C ARG A 516 -16.18 -11.65 -2.70
N PRO A 517 -15.03 -11.06 -3.11
CA PRO A 517 -13.95 -11.80 -3.75
C PRO A 517 -13.37 -12.89 -2.84
N THR A 518 -12.80 -13.93 -3.44
CA THR A 518 -11.88 -14.84 -2.75
C THR A 518 -10.51 -14.16 -2.68
N LEU A 519 -9.85 -14.22 -1.52
CA LEU A 519 -8.53 -13.60 -1.34
C LEU A 519 -7.41 -14.49 -1.89
N TYR A 520 -6.26 -13.91 -2.21
CA TYR A 520 -5.08 -14.68 -2.63
C TYR A 520 -4.60 -15.58 -1.48
N SER A 521 -4.59 -15.06 -0.25
CA SER A 521 -4.22 -15.81 0.96
C SER A 521 -5.12 -17.01 1.27
N GLU A 522 -6.31 -17.07 0.67
CA GLU A 522 -7.27 -18.19 0.78
C GLU A 522 -7.08 -19.26 -0.32
N SER A 523 -6.13 -19.06 -1.23
CA SER A 523 -6.03 -19.84 -2.47
C SER A 523 -4.75 -20.69 -2.55
N ASN A 524 -4.72 -21.61 -3.50
CA ASN A 524 -3.53 -22.39 -3.83
C ASN A 524 -2.43 -21.60 -4.58
N ARG A 525 -2.62 -20.29 -4.79
CA ARG A 525 -1.59 -19.40 -5.34
C ARG A 525 -0.50 -19.05 -4.31
N VAL A 526 -0.78 -19.22 -3.02
CA VAL A 526 0.24 -19.05 -1.96
C VAL A 526 1.35 -20.08 -2.16
N PRO A 527 2.65 -19.71 -2.08
CA PRO A 527 3.73 -20.68 -2.14
C PRO A 527 3.53 -21.83 -1.15
N GLN A 528 3.74 -23.05 -1.61
CA GLN A 528 3.52 -24.27 -0.83
C GLN A 528 4.86 -24.87 -0.42
N ILE A 529 5.04 -25.16 0.87
CA ILE A 529 6.22 -25.87 1.35
C ILE A 529 6.12 -27.35 0.98
N THR A 530 7.17 -27.89 0.36
CA THR A 530 7.21 -29.26 -0.19
C THR A 530 8.52 -29.96 0.15
N GLY A 531 8.48 -31.29 0.31
CA GLY A 531 9.66 -32.12 0.53
C GLY A 531 10.30 -31.94 1.92
N SER A 532 11.46 -32.57 2.11
CA SER A 532 12.26 -32.50 3.34
C SER A 532 13.47 -31.58 3.19
N GLY A 533 14.09 -31.21 4.30
CA GLY A 533 15.38 -30.51 4.35
C GLY A 533 16.48 -31.38 4.98
N THR A 534 17.70 -30.86 5.05
CA THR A 534 18.83 -31.47 5.77
C THR A 534 19.20 -30.63 6.98
N SER A 535 19.47 -31.30 8.10
CA SER A 535 19.85 -30.63 9.35
C SER A 535 21.31 -30.16 9.32
N GLY A 536 21.56 -29.04 9.98
CA GLY A 536 22.90 -28.54 10.28
C GLY A 536 23.31 -28.76 11.73
N THR A 537 24.18 -27.87 12.21
CA THR A 537 24.62 -27.78 13.60
C THR A 537 23.42 -27.85 14.55
N GLY A 538 23.55 -28.67 15.60
CA GLY A 538 22.51 -28.89 16.60
C GLY A 538 21.26 -29.63 16.11
N GLY A 539 21.31 -30.25 14.92
CA GLY A 539 20.16 -30.98 14.36
C GLY A 539 19.08 -30.08 13.76
N ASN A 540 19.33 -28.77 13.64
CA ASN A 540 18.35 -27.81 13.15
C ASN A 540 18.22 -27.86 11.63
N VAL A 541 17.00 -28.07 11.13
CA VAL A 541 16.66 -27.91 9.72
C VAL A 541 16.26 -26.46 9.47
N PRO A 542 16.91 -25.74 8.51
CA PRO A 542 16.51 -24.40 8.14
C PRO A 542 15.03 -24.33 7.76
N ARG A 543 14.29 -23.39 8.33
CA ARG A 543 12.86 -23.20 8.12
C ARG A 543 12.63 -22.09 7.10
N VAL A 544 12.04 -22.43 5.96
CA VAL A 544 11.67 -21.45 4.93
C VAL A 544 10.32 -20.79 5.24
N THR A 545 10.20 -19.51 4.89
CA THR A 545 8.95 -18.75 4.88
C THR A 545 8.77 -18.11 3.51
N ALA A 546 7.72 -18.49 2.78
CA ALA A 546 7.35 -17.89 1.49
C ALA A 546 5.83 -17.76 1.44
N ILE A 547 5.30 -16.53 1.57
CA ILE A 547 3.85 -16.28 1.62
C ILE A 547 3.39 -15.11 0.73
N GLU A 548 4.32 -14.31 0.22
CA GLU A 548 3.99 -13.17 -0.64
C GLU A 548 3.58 -13.65 -2.05
N PRO A 549 2.73 -12.88 -2.76
CA PRO A 549 2.24 -13.28 -4.06
C PRO A 549 3.34 -13.32 -5.12
N PRO A 550 3.51 -14.46 -5.83
CA PRO A 550 4.32 -14.53 -7.05
C PRO A 550 3.58 -13.91 -8.25
N LEU A 551 3.09 -12.69 -8.07
CA LEU A 551 2.42 -11.92 -9.12
C LEU A 551 3.48 -11.39 -10.09
N ALA A 552 3.27 -11.58 -11.39
CA ALA A 552 4.09 -10.99 -12.44
C ALA A 552 4.13 -9.46 -12.27
N GLY A 553 5.34 -8.90 -12.20
CA GLY A 553 5.57 -7.49 -11.91
C GLY A 553 5.61 -7.14 -10.42
N ASN A 554 5.47 -8.11 -9.50
CA ASN A 554 5.65 -7.84 -8.08
C ASN A 554 7.12 -7.44 -7.81
N PRO A 555 7.41 -6.19 -7.41
CA PRO A 555 8.77 -5.71 -7.19
C PRO A 555 9.43 -6.33 -5.95
N SER A 556 8.63 -6.94 -5.07
CA SER A 556 9.10 -7.50 -3.81
C SER A 556 8.32 -8.79 -3.54
N PHE A 557 8.83 -9.90 -4.04
CA PHE A 557 8.48 -11.25 -3.61
C PHE A 557 9.54 -11.72 -2.62
N THR A 558 9.18 -11.78 -1.35
CA THR A 558 10.13 -12.00 -0.25
C THR A 558 10.07 -13.43 0.27
N VAL A 559 11.24 -14.05 0.33
CA VAL A 559 11.44 -15.39 0.90
C VAL A 559 12.38 -15.28 2.09
N GLY A 560 11.96 -15.80 3.24
CA GLY A 560 12.74 -15.86 4.47
C GLY A 560 13.29 -17.25 4.76
N VAL A 561 14.35 -17.30 5.56
CA VAL A 561 14.86 -18.50 6.23
C VAL A 561 15.14 -18.20 7.70
N SER A 562 14.74 -19.08 8.59
CA SER A 562 15.04 -19.05 10.03
C SER A 562 15.48 -20.43 10.51
N ASN A 563 15.74 -20.61 11.82
CA ASN A 563 16.16 -21.89 12.38
C ASN A 563 17.44 -22.47 11.73
N ALA A 564 18.34 -21.58 11.30
CA ALA A 564 19.60 -21.94 10.64
C ALA A 564 20.81 -21.65 11.56
N LEU A 565 22.03 -21.85 11.06
CA LEU A 565 23.24 -21.42 11.76
C LEU A 565 23.40 -19.90 11.66
N GLY A 566 23.46 -19.20 12.81
CA GLY A 566 23.64 -17.75 12.86
C GLY A 566 25.02 -17.31 12.37
N GLY A 567 25.06 -16.22 11.59
CA GLY A 567 26.30 -15.73 10.98
C GLY A 567 26.80 -16.59 9.82
N ALA A 568 26.04 -17.60 9.37
CA ALA A 568 26.41 -18.41 8.23
C ALA A 568 26.08 -17.70 6.90
N PRO A 569 26.93 -17.82 5.86
CA PRO A 569 26.53 -17.49 4.50
C PRO A 569 25.46 -18.47 4.02
N ALA A 570 24.37 -17.94 3.46
CA ALA A 570 23.29 -18.71 2.87
C ALA A 570 23.07 -18.30 1.41
N VAL A 571 22.49 -19.22 0.63
CA VAL A 571 22.13 -19.00 -0.77
C VAL A 571 20.70 -19.46 -0.99
N LEU A 572 19.84 -18.54 -1.42
CA LEU A 572 18.54 -18.86 -1.99
C LEU A 572 18.72 -19.24 -3.45
N VAL A 573 18.24 -20.42 -3.83
CA VAL A 573 18.22 -20.91 -5.22
C VAL A 573 16.78 -21.15 -5.62
N ILE A 574 16.34 -20.56 -6.73
CA ILE A 574 15.02 -20.75 -7.34
C ILE A 574 15.20 -21.20 -8.79
N ASP A 575 14.61 -22.35 -9.11
CA ASP A 575 14.78 -23.04 -10.39
C ASP A 575 13.45 -23.60 -10.93
N ASN A 576 13.47 -24.10 -12.17
CA ASN A 576 12.33 -24.73 -12.86
C ASN A 576 11.99 -26.13 -12.33
N SER A 577 12.87 -26.68 -11.51
CA SER A 577 12.77 -27.98 -10.85
C SER A 577 13.33 -27.88 -9.43
N ASP A 578 12.97 -28.82 -8.55
CA ASP A 578 13.47 -28.81 -7.17
C ASP A 578 15.02 -28.84 -7.17
N PRO A 579 15.71 -27.82 -6.59
CA PRO A 579 17.16 -27.77 -6.52
C PRO A 579 17.82 -28.94 -5.78
N GLY A 580 17.02 -29.72 -5.04
CA GLY A 580 17.46 -30.89 -4.30
C GLY A 580 18.13 -30.57 -2.97
N ILE A 581 18.51 -31.63 -2.24
CA ILE A 581 19.12 -31.56 -0.90
C ILE A 581 20.60 -31.95 -0.91
N GLY A 582 21.25 -31.88 -2.08
CA GLY A 582 22.63 -32.29 -2.24
C GLY A 582 23.60 -31.45 -1.39
N PRO A 583 24.80 -31.98 -1.11
CA PRO A 583 25.79 -31.31 -0.26
C PRO A 583 26.45 -30.09 -0.93
N ALA A 584 26.27 -29.92 -2.23
CA ALA A 584 26.80 -28.79 -2.99
C ALA A 584 25.68 -27.77 -3.27
N ILE A 585 25.98 -26.49 -3.01
CA ILE A 585 25.10 -25.39 -3.42
C ILE A 585 25.14 -25.29 -4.94
N PRO A 586 23.99 -25.35 -5.65
CA PRO A 586 23.95 -25.16 -7.09
C PRO A 586 24.71 -23.90 -7.55
N ALA A 587 25.53 -24.06 -8.59
CA ALA A 587 26.36 -22.97 -9.12
C ALA A 587 25.53 -21.93 -9.88
N THR A 588 24.45 -22.38 -10.53
CA THR A 588 23.51 -21.58 -11.31
C THR A 588 22.08 -21.82 -10.83
N ALA A 589 21.15 -20.98 -11.28
CA ALA A 589 19.72 -21.14 -11.09
C ALA A 589 19.01 -20.57 -12.32
N SER A 590 17.95 -21.21 -12.81
CA SER A 590 17.22 -20.69 -13.98
C SER A 590 16.42 -19.42 -13.71
N PHE A 591 16.03 -19.15 -12.46
CA PHE A 591 15.26 -17.97 -12.10
C PHE A 591 16.02 -17.00 -11.19
N ALA A 592 16.43 -17.45 -10.00
CA ALA A 592 17.12 -16.57 -9.05
C ALA A 592 18.14 -17.32 -8.20
N ARG A 593 19.29 -16.68 -7.97
CA ARG A 593 20.31 -17.15 -7.04
C ARG A 593 20.84 -15.98 -6.22
N LEU A 594 20.48 -15.92 -4.94
CA LEU A 594 20.78 -14.78 -4.08
C LEU A 594 21.61 -15.22 -2.88
N LYS A 595 22.75 -14.57 -2.65
CA LYS A 595 23.57 -14.77 -1.46
C LYS A 595 23.06 -13.87 -0.34
N VAL A 596 22.87 -14.42 0.84
CA VAL A 596 22.46 -13.66 2.04
C VAL A 596 23.37 -14.06 3.18
N GLN A 597 23.86 -13.07 3.91
CA GLN A 597 24.57 -13.29 5.15
C GLN A 597 23.53 -13.39 6.27
N LEU A 598 23.42 -14.55 6.93
CA LEU A 598 22.42 -14.73 7.99
C LEU A 598 22.79 -13.92 9.23
N SER A 599 21.79 -13.32 9.83
CA SER A 599 21.85 -12.66 11.15
C SER A 599 21.76 -13.68 12.28
N GLY A 600 21.95 -13.23 13.52
CA GLY A 600 21.95 -14.08 14.72
C GLY A 600 23.28 -14.79 14.97
N SER A 601 23.40 -15.48 16.10
CA SER A 601 24.62 -16.18 16.52
C SER A 601 24.32 -17.57 17.04
N GLY A 602 25.01 -18.58 16.51
CA GLY A 602 24.94 -19.96 17.00
C GLY A 602 23.84 -20.80 16.36
N SER A 603 23.69 -22.02 16.89
CA SER A 603 22.82 -23.06 16.35
C SER A 603 21.33 -22.69 16.46
N GLY A 604 20.58 -22.78 15.36
CA GLY A 604 19.13 -22.52 15.32
C GLY A 604 18.72 -21.04 15.41
N GLN A 605 19.67 -20.13 15.62
CA GLN A 605 19.42 -18.69 15.76
C GLN A 605 19.65 -17.90 14.48
N GLY A 606 20.06 -18.58 13.40
CA GLY A 606 20.29 -17.97 12.10
C GLY A 606 19.01 -17.62 11.36
N TYR A 607 18.92 -16.39 10.87
CA TYR A 607 17.81 -15.92 10.05
C TYR A 607 18.23 -14.92 8.99
N GLY A 608 17.44 -14.81 7.94
CA GLY A 608 17.64 -13.84 6.86
C GLY A 608 16.50 -13.93 5.86
N SER A 609 16.40 -12.94 4.97
CA SER A 609 15.43 -12.97 3.88
C SER A 609 16.01 -12.34 2.63
N ALA A 610 15.39 -12.64 1.49
CA ALA A 610 15.70 -12.03 0.21
C ALA A 610 14.40 -11.62 -0.46
N SER A 611 14.34 -10.36 -0.88
CA SER A 611 13.25 -9.82 -1.70
C SER A 611 13.73 -9.75 -3.15
N LEU A 612 12.93 -10.27 -4.07
CA LEU A 612 13.23 -10.26 -5.49
C LEU A 612 12.04 -9.78 -6.32
N LEU A 613 12.33 -9.15 -7.46
CA LEU A 613 11.33 -8.85 -8.47
C LEU A 613 10.89 -10.16 -9.14
N ILE A 614 9.58 -10.35 -9.28
CA ILE A 614 9.04 -11.22 -10.32
C ILE A 614 8.87 -10.36 -11.57
N PRO A 615 9.64 -10.57 -12.66
CA PRO A 615 9.51 -9.75 -13.86
C PRO A 615 8.07 -9.83 -14.38
N ALA A 616 7.47 -8.71 -14.76
CA ALA A 616 6.21 -8.78 -15.51
C ALA A 616 6.48 -9.08 -16.98
N ASN A 617 6.90 -10.33 -17.17
CA ASN A 617 7.01 -10.96 -18.45
C ASN A 617 5.83 -11.93 -18.58
N SER A 618 4.99 -11.72 -19.60
CA SER A 618 3.82 -12.57 -19.86
C SER A 618 4.20 -14.04 -20.08
N ALA A 619 5.41 -14.33 -20.57
CA ALA A 619 5.91 -15.70 -20.74
C ALA A 619 6.17 -16.43 -19.42
N LEU A 620 6.32 -15.71 -18.30
CA LEU A 620 6.49 -16.32 -16.98
C LEU A 620 5.16 -16.75 -16.35
N ILE A 621 4.03 -16.16 -16.77
CA ILE A 621 2.72 -16.48 -16.21
C ILE A 621 2.37 -17.95 -16.49
N GLY A 622 1.97 -18.67 -15.44
CA GLY A 622 1.72 -20.12 -15.47
C GLY A 622 2.96 -20.98 -15.21
N THR A 623 4.17 -20.39 -15.20
CA THR A 623 5.40 -21.14 -14.91
C THR A 623 5.46 -21.50 -13.43
N THR A 624 5.71 -22.78 -13.14
CA THR A 624 5.92 -23.28 -11.78
C THR A 624 7.40 -23.36 -11.49
N LEU A 625 7.80 -22.79 -10.35
CA LEU A 625 9.18 -22.71 -9.87
C LEU A 625 9.29 -23.35 -8.49
N PHE A 626 10.51 -23.77 -8.17
CA PHE A 626 10.87 -24.39 -6.90
C PHE A 626 12.05 -23.67 -6.31
N GLY A 627 12.06 -23.43 -4.99
CA GLY A 627 13.18 -22.81 -4.32
C GLY A 627 13.60 -23.50 -3.03
N ARG A 628 14.86 -23.32 -2.66
CA ARG A 628 15.46 -23.79 -1.39
C ARG A 628 16.49 -22.80 -0.88
N TRP A 629 16.63 -22.78 0.44
CA TRP A 629 17.77 -22.15 1.11
C TRP A 629 18.85 -23.18 1.39
N PHE A 630 20.07 -22.85 1.00
CA PHE A 630 21.30 -23.60 1.28
C PHE A 630 22.16 -22.79 2.24
N VAL A 631 22.38 -23.28 3.45
CA VAL A 631 23.12 -22.60 4.52
C VAL A 631 24.46 -23.29 4.72
N ARG A 632 25.57 -22.56 4.60
CA ARG A 632 26.90 -23.12 4.85
C ARG A 632 27.04 -23.44 6.33
N ASP A 633 27.24 -24.70 6.64
CA ASP A 633 27.31 -25.20 8.01
C ASP A 633 28.27 -26.40 8.04
N ALA A 634 29.47 -26.19 8.62
CA ALA A 634 30.54 -27.18 8.62
C ALA A 634 30.17 -28.50 9.31
N ASN A 635 29.16 -28.49 10.20
CA ASN A 635 28.71 -29.68 10.90
C ASN A 635 27.50 -30.35 10.24
N ALA A 636 26.95 -29.75 9.17
CA ALA A 636 25.94 -30.39 8.34
C ALA A 636 26.55 -31.49 7.46
N ALA A 637 25.75 -32.47 7.05
CA ALA A 637 26.18 -33.48 6.09
C ALA A 637 26.64 -32.82 4.78
N GLY A 638 27.92 -32.95 4.44
CA GLY A 638 28.51 -32.30 3.26
C GLY A 638 28.71 -30.79 3.38
N GLY A 639 28.66 -30.23 4.59
CA GLY A 639 28.97 -28.83 4.86
C GLY A 639 27.84 -27.83 4.56
N VAL A 640 26.64 -28.32 4.25
CA VAL A 640 25.48 -27.49 3.91
C VAL A 640 24.20 -28.04 4.55
N ALA A 641 23.48 -27.18 5.28
CA ALA A 641 22.13 -27.44 5.75
C ALA A 641 21.13 -26.86 4.74
N VAL A 642 20.05 -27.59 4.43
CA VAL A 642 19.12 -27.24 3.35
C VAL A 642 17.69 -27.17 3.88
N SER A 643 16.96 -26.09 3.56
CA SER A 643 15.54 -26.00 3.91
C SER A 643 14.70 -27.00 3.13
N PRO A 644 13.47 -27.33 3.58
CA PRO A 644 12.44 -27.85 2.68
C PRO A 644 12.30 -26.96 1.44
N ALA A 645 11.86 -27.54 0.32
CA ALA A 645 11.55 -26.76 -0.86
C ALA A 645 10.28 -25.94 -0.64
N PHE A 646 10.14 -24.86 -1.40
CA PHE A 646 8.86 -24.20 -1.61
C PHE A 646 8.56 -24.17 -3.10
N LYS A 647 7.31 -24.43 -3.47
CA LYS A 647 6.81 -24.42 -4.84
C LYS A 647 5.82 -23.29 -5.02
N PHE A 648 5.93 -22.55 -6.13
CA PHE A 648 4.98 -21.51 -6.48
C PHE A 648 4.79 -21.42 -7.99
N THR A 649 3.65 -20.86 -8.41
CA THR A 649 3.35 -20.62 -9.82
C THR A 649 3.16 -19.12 -10.03
N ILE A 650 3.91 -18.54 -10.97
CA ILE A 650 3.77 -17.12 -11.29
C ILE A 650 2.40 -16.90 -11.95
N PHE A 651 1.66 -15.90 -11.48
CA PHE A 651 0.35 -15.55 -12.04
C PHE A 651 0.27 -14.07 -12.37
N GLY A 652 -0.73 -13.67 -13.16
CA GLY A 652 -0.95 -12.30 -13.57
C GLY A 652 -1.87 -12.24 -14.78
N ASP A 653 -2.22 -11.04 -15.22
CA ASP A 653 -2.96 -10.83 -16.46
C ASP A 653 -1.97 -10.52 -17.59
N ALA A 654 -1.65 -11.55 -18.37
CA ALA A 654 -0.72 -11.48 -19.50
C ALA A 654 -1.10 -10.41 -20.53
N ALA A 655 -2.39 -10.14 -20.73
CA ALA A 655 -2.86 -9.14 -21.68
C ALA A 655 -2.61 -7.70 -21.19
N SER A 656 -2.40 -7.51 -19.87
CA SER A 656 -2.12 -6.21 -19.27
C SER A 656 -0.65 -5.88 -19.09
N LEU A 657 0.26 -6.82 -19.39
CA LEU A 657 1.70 -6.61 -19.34
C LEU A 657 2.18 -6.12 -20.72
N GLY A 658 2.20 -4.80 -20.91
CA GLY A 658 2.81 -4.16 -22.07
C GLY A 658 4.35 -4.18 -22.02
N PRO A 659 5.05 -3.85 -23.12
CA PRO A 659 6.50 -3.71 -23.12
C PRO A 659 6.96 -2.65 -22.12
N ASN A 660 8.19 -2.76 -21.61
CA ASN A 660 8.71 -1.81 -20.64
C ASN A 660 8.71 -0.40 -21.29
N PRO A 661 8.14 0.64 -20.65
CA PRO A 661 8.06 1.97 -21.26
C PRO A 661 9.42 2.52 -21.70
N ILE A 662 10.51 2.11 -21.05
CA ILE A 662 11.86 2.53 -21.42
C ILE A 662 12.32 1.99 -22.78
N ASP A 663 11.61 1.02 -23.35
CA ASP A 663 11.88 0.49 -24.70
C ASP A 663 11.42 1.47 -25.79
N ASP A 664 10.46 2.34 -25.49
CA ASP A 664 10.08 3.45 -26.37
C ASP A 664 11.22 4.49 -26.47
N ALA A 665 11.52 4.90 -27.71
CA ALA A 665 12.66 5.77 -27.99
C ALA A 665 12.53 7.17 -27.37
N GLN A 666 11.33 7.75 -27.35
CA GLN A 666 11.11 9.07 -26.76
C GLN A 666 11.23 8.99 -25.24
N THR A 667 10.64 7.97 -24.64
CA THR A 667 10.74 7.71 -23.20
C THR A 667 12.18 7.48 -22.76
N PHE A 668 12.94 6.65 -23.50
CA PHE A 668 14.36 6.43 -23.26
C PHE A 668 15.19 7.71 -23.31
N VAL A 669 14.97 8.55 -24.32
CA VAL A 669 15.70 9.82 -24.46
C VAL A 669 15.32 10.80 -23.35
N ALA A 670 14.02 11.00 -23.09
CA ALA A 670 13.57 11.88 -22.01
C ALA A 670 14.16 11.45 -20.66
N GLN A 671 14.30 10.15 -20.44
CA GLN A 671 14.91 9.65 -19.23
C GLN A 671 16.40 9.95 -19.12
N ASN A 672 17.15 9.87 -20.21
CA ASN A 672 18.56 10.26 -20.22
C ASN A 672 18.77 11.75 -19.91
N TYR A 673 17.87 12.62 -20.37
CA TYR A 673 17.86 14.03 -19.95
C TYR A 673 17.71 14.19 -18.44
N ARG A 674 16.82 13.42 -17.80
CA ARG A 674 16.63 13.47 -16.34
C ARG A 674 17.81 12.88 -15.57
N ASP A 675 18.34 11.76 -16.05
CA ASP A 675 19.36 10.99 -15.35
C ASP A 675 20.72 11.66 -15.38
N PHE A 676 21.08 12.29 -16.50
CA PHE A 676 22.38 12.91 -16.70
C PHE A 676 22.34 14.43 -16.63
N LEU A 677 21.27 15.08 -17.09
CA LEU A 677 21.21 16.54 -17.20
C LEU A 677 20.25 17.18 -16.20
N ASN A 678 19.56 16.37 -15.40
CA ASN A 678 18.61 16.79 -14.37
C ASN A 678 17.55 17.80 -14.86
N ARG A 679 17.09 17.64 -16.09
CA ARG A 679 16.04 18.47 -16.71
C ARG A 679 15.18 17.68 -17.68
N GLU A 680 14.07 18.27 -18.10
CA GLU A 680 13.27 17.75 -19.22
C GLU A 680 13.93 18.11 -20.56
N PRO A 681 13.74 17.28 -21.60
CA PRO A 681 14.20 17.61 -22.94
C PRO A 681 13.43 18.79 -23.52
N ASP A 682 14.12 19.63 -24.29
CA ASP A 682 13.45 20.51 -25.24
C ASP A 682 12.92 19.71 -26.44
N THR A 683 11.91 20.24 -27.13
CA THR A 683 11.22 19.53 -28.22
C THR A 683 12.18 19.12 -29.35
N SER A 684 13.13 19.99 -29.71
CA SER A 684 14.13 19.72 -30.74
C SER A 684 15.11 18.62 -30.33
N GLY A 685 15.61 18.68 -29.09
CA GLY A 685 16.54 17.70 -28.54
C GLY A 685 15.90 16.32 -28.39
N LEU A 686 14.65 16.25 -27.91
CA LEU A 686 13.90 14.99 -27.84
C LEU A 686 13.78 14.35 -29.21
N ALA A 687 13.31 15.12 -30.20
CA ALA A 687 13.11 14.63 -31.56
C ALA A 687 14.43 14.18 -32.21
N PHE A 688 15.49 14.97 -32.08
CA PHE A 688 16.80 14.64 -32.66
C PHE A 688 17.33 13.29 -32.17
N TRP A 689 17.36 13.10 -30.85
CA TRP A 689 17.91 11.87 -30.24
C TRP A 689 16.98 10.67 -30.42
N SER A 690 15.66 10.84 -30.29
CA SER A 690 14.73 9.72 -30.50
C SER A 690 14.77 9.23 -31.94
N ASN A 691 14.95 10.14 -32.91
CA ASN A 691 15.07 9.80 -34.32
C ASN A 691 16.34 9.01 -34.66
N GLN A 692 17.41 9.14 -33.87
CA GLN A 692 18.60 8.29 -34.03
C GLN A 692 18.26 6.81 -33.79
N ILE A 693 17.42 6.53 -32.79
CA ILE A 693 16.98 5.17 -32.46
C ILE A 693 15.90 4.70 -33.46
N ASN A 694 14.91 5.55 -33.75
CA ASN A 694 13.81 5.22 -34.67
C ASN A 694 14.30 4.94 -36.10
N SER A 695 15.46 5.47 -36.50
CA SER A 695 16.09 5.19 -37.80
C SER A 695 16.39 3.70 -38.04
N CYS A 696 16.44 2.89 -36.98
CA CYS A 696 16.66 1.44 -37.07
C CYS A 696 15.41 0.64 -37.45
N GLY A 697 14.22 1.24 -37.44
CA GLY A 697 12.96 0.51 -37.68
C GLY A 697 12.76 -0.61 -36.65
N LEU A 698 12.70 -1.86 -37.11
CA LEU A 698 12.53 -3.05 -36.27
C LEU A 698 13.82 -3.87 -36.07
N ASP A 699 14.98 -3.38 -36.54
CA ASP A 699 16.26 -4.08 -36.36
C ASP A 699 16.77 -3.93 -34.91
N GLN A 700 16.62 -5.01 -34.14
CA GLN A 700 16.98 -5.03 -32.73
C GLN A 700 18.48 -4.80 -32.47
N THR A 701 19.36 -5.29 -33.35
CA THR A 701 20.82 -5.11 -33.18
C THR A 701 21.18 -3.65 -33.39
N CYS A 702 20.56 -3.00 -34.38
CA CYS A 702 20.69 -1.57 -34.61
C CYS A 702 20.14 -0.75 -33.43
N ILE A 703 18.94 -1.10 -32.92
CA ILE A 703 18.30 -0.40 -31.80
C ILE A 703 19.20 -0.44 -30.56
N GLU A 704 19.73 -1.61 -30.19
CA GLU A 704 20.63 -1.76 -29.03
C GLU A 704 21.88 -0.88 -29.19
N ALA A 705 22.53 -0.92 -30.35
CA ALA A 705 23.71 -0.11 -30.63
C ALA A 705 23.41 1.40 -30.58
N LYS A 706 22.28 1.83 -31.14
CA LYS A 706 21.85 3.24 -31.11
C LYS A 706 21.47 3.69 -29.72
N ARG A 707 20.79 2.87 -28.92
CA ARG A 707 20.46 3.19 -27.52
C ARG A 707 21.73 3.42 -26.71
N ALA A 708 22.70 2.50 -26.78
CA ALA A 708 23.98 2.67 -26.08
C ALA A 708 24.73 3.92 -26.54
N SER A 709 24.77 4.19 -27.85
CA SER A 709 25.44 5.37 -28.42
C SER A 709 24.77 6.68 -28.02
N VAL A 710 23.43 6.75 -28.07
CA VAL A 710 22.65 7.94 -27.67
C VAL A 710 22.85 8.21 -26.18
N SER A 711 22.76 7.18 -25.34
CA SER A 711 22.95 7.28 -23.89
C SER A 711 24.35 7.81 -23.55
N ALA A 712 25.39 7.24 -24.16
CA ALA A 712 26.77 7.69 -23.96
C ALA A 712 26.99 9.16 -24.38
N ALA A 713 26.27 9.64 -25.39
CA ALA A 713 26.37 11.02 -25.85
C ALA A 713 25.93 12.04 -24.79
N PHE A 714 25.05 11.67 -23.84
CA PHE A 714 24.67 12.55 -22.73
C PHE A 714 25.84 12.81 -21.78
N TYR A 715 26.60 11.77 -21.41
CA TYR A 715 27.81 11.93 -20.61
C TYR A 715 28.88 12.76 -21.34
N LEU A 716 29.06 12.51 -22.64
CA LEU A 716 30.05 13.21 -23.46
C LEU A 716 29.63 14.64 -23.85
N SER A 717 28.37 15.01 -23.57
CA SER A 717 27.84 16.32 -23.91
C SER A 717 28.57 17.44 -23.17
N ILE A 718 28.66 18.61 -23.82
CA ILE A 718 29.23 19.81 -23.20
C ILE A 718 28.51 20.12 -21.88
N GLU A 719 27.20 19.91 -21.85
CA GLU A 719 26.37 20.17 -20.67
C GLU A 719 26.85 19.34 -19.48
N PHE A 720 26.91 18.01 -19.61
CA PHE A 720 27.37 17.14 -18.52
C PHE A 720 28.85 17.34 -18.16
N GLN A 721 29.72 17.54 -19.17
CA GLN A 721 31.16 17.77 -18.94
C GLN A 721 31.42 19.03 -18.12
N GLN A 722 30.53 20.03 -18.23
CA GLN A 722 30.64 21.31 -17.53
C GLN A 722 29.74 21.41 -16.29
N SER A 723 28.83 20.47 -16.05
CA SER A 723 28.05 20.32 -14.82
C SER A 723 28.52 19.12 -13.97
N GLY A 724 28.00 17.92 -14.21
CA GLY A 724 28.20 16.74 -13.36
C GLY A 724 29.68 16.35 -13.26
N TYR A 725 30.40 16.33 -14.38
CA TYR A 725 31.83 16.04 -14.32
C TYR A 725 32.65 17.16 -13.65
N LEU A 726 32.16 18.41 -13.68
CA LEU A 726 32.78 19.50 -12.91
C LEU A 726 32.56 19.30 -11.41
N VAL A 727 31.36 18.91 -10.97
CA VAL A 727 31.06 18.58 -9.56
C VAL A 727 32.01 17.49 -9.05
N TYR A 728 32.17 16.39 -9.79
CA TYR A 728 33.13 15.34 -9.45
C TYR A 728 34.53 15.90 -9.19
N ARG A 729 35.02 16.75 -10.09
CA ARG A 729 36.37 17.33 -10.02
C ARG A 729 36.51 18.34 -8.89
N PHE A 730 35.45 19.07 -8.54
CA PHE A 730 35.44 19.95 -7.37
C PHE A 730 35.64 19.17 -6.07
N TYR A 731 34.90 18.09 -5.87
CA TYR A 731 35.07 17.21 -4.71
C TYR A 731 36.47 16.58 -4.69
N LYS A 732 36.95 16.12 -5.87
CA LYS A 732 38.29 15.53 -5.99
C LYS A 732 39.41 16.52 -5.64
N ALA A 733 39.37 17.73 -6.18
CA ALA A 733 40.36 18.77 -5.88
C ALA A 733 40.26 19.25 -4.42
N ALA A 734 39.05 19.36 -3.86
CA ALA A 734 38.87 19.86 -2.51
C ALA A 734 39.18 18.83 -1.42
N TYR A 735 38.99 17.52 -1.64
CA TYR A 735 39.09 16.53 -0.55
C TYR A 735 39.83 15.26 -0.93
N GLY A 736 40.23 15.08 -2.19
CA GLY A 736 40.69 13.79 -2.69
C GLY A 736 39.53 12.80 -2.77
N ASN A 737 39.82 11.52 -2.54
CA ASN A 737 38.78 10.52 -2.41
C ASN A 737 38.17 10.55 -0.99
N LEU A 738 36.92 10.12 -0.86
CA LEU A 738 36.31 9.90 0.46
C LEU A 738 37.14 8.88 1.28
N PRO A 739 37.15 8.98 2.62
CA PRO A 739 37.95 8.08 3.46
C PRO A 739 37.67 6.60 3.18
N SER A 740 38.72 5.85 2.88
CA SER A 740 38.69 4.40 2.63
C SER A 740 37.77 3.95 1.48
N VAL A 741 37.40 4.83 0.55
CA VAL A 741 36.59 4.47 -0.63
C VAL A 741 37.19 5.07 -1.92
N PRO A 742 37.00 4.46 -3.10
CA PRO A 742 37.70 4.83 -4.33
C PRO A 742 37.08 6.01 -5.10
N VAL A 743 36.11 6.73 -4.51
CA VAL A 743 35.33 7.79 -5.18
C VAL A 743 35.35 9.10 -4.37
N PRO A 744 35.29 10.28 -5.03
CA PRO A 744 35.41 11.57 -4.33
C PRO A 744 34.09 12.12 -3.77
N VAL A 745 32.94 11.64 -4.25
CA VAL A 745 31.62 12.21 -3.95
C VAL A 745 30.56 11.12 -3.81
N ARG A 746 29.56 11.35 -2.96
CA ARG A 746 28.37 10.49 -2.82
C ARG A 746 27.26 10.98 -3.73
N PHE A 747 26.37 10.08 -4.14
CA PHE A 747 25.21 10.40 -4.97
C PHE A 747 24.34 11.53 -4.38
N SER A 748 24.11 11.50 -3.05
CA SER A 748 23.31 12.51 -2.34
C SER A 748 23.91 13.91 -2.38
N ASP A 749 25.23 14.01 -2.46
CA ASP A 749 25.95 15.28 -2.55
C ASP A 749 26.05 15.75 -4.01
N PHE A 750 26.25 14.80 -4.93
CA PHE A 750 26.43 15.04 -6.35
C PHE A 750 25.20 15.67 -7.01
N LEU A 751 24.02 15.09 -6.78
CA LEU A 751 22.80 15.46 -7.52
C LEU A 751 22.37 16.93 -7.36
N PRO A 752 22.26 17.49 -6.13
CA PRO A 752 21.90 18.90 -5.98
C PRO A 752 22.96 19.85 -6.54
N ASP A 753 24.24 19.47 -6.49
CA ASP A 753 25.35 20.29 -7.01
C ASP A 753 25.37 20.31 -8.54
N ASP A 754 25.11 19.17 -9.18
CA ASP A 754 24.96 19.09 -10.63
C ASP A 754 23.76 19.92 -11.10
N GLN A 755 22.64 19.85 -10.36
CA GLN A 755 21.47 20.69 -10.63
C GLN A 755 21.78 22.19 -10.57
N ALA A 756 22.55 22.62 -9.57
CA ALA A 756 22.91 24.02 -9.39
C ALA A 756 23.74 24.56 -10.57
N ILE A 757 24.67 23.76 -11.10
CA ILE A 757 25.48 24.16 -12.26
C ILE A 757 24.64 24.11 -13.55
N GLY A 758 23.82 23.07 -13.74
CA GLY A 758 22.99 22.89 -14.94
C GLY A 758 21.75 23.77 -15.02
N GLN A 759 21.40 24.50 -13.96
CA GLN A 759 20.14 25.25 -13.88
C GLN A 759 19.97 26.26 -15.02
N GLY A 760 18.98 26.04 -15.89
CA GLY A 760 18.68 26.93 -17.01
C GLY A 760 19.67 26.87 -18.16
N VAL A 761 20.62 25.92 -18.14
CA VAL A 761 21.59 25.72 -19.22
C VAL A 761 20.97 24.81 -20.28
N VAL A 762 20.87 25.31 -21.51
CA VAL A 762 20.56 24.51 -22.69
C VAL A 762 21.56 24.88 -23.77
N VAL A 763 22.48 23.96 -24.07
CA VAL A 763 23.57 24.20 -25.02
C VAL A 763 23.00 24.57 -26.40
N ASN A 764 23.60 25.58 -27.05
CA ASN A 764 23.18 26.19 -28.31
C ASN A 764 21.95 27.12 -28.22
N GLN A 765 21.37 27.37 -27.06
CA GLN A 765 20.41 28.48 -26.89
C GLN A 765 21.13 29.82 -26.71
N ASN A 766 20.61 30.91 -27.27
CA ASN A 766 21.27 32.21 -27.18
C ASN A 766 21.57 32.61 -25.72
N GLY A 767 22.85 32.83 -25.38
CA GLY A 767 23.31 33.25 -24.06
C GLY A 767 23.59 32.13 -23.05
N TRP A 768 23.52 30.86 -23.44
CA TRP A 768 23.71 29.71 -22.54
C TRP A 768 25.10 29.68 -21.87
N GLU A 769 26.15 30.14 -22.55
CA GLU A 769 27.52 30.18 -22.00
C GLU A 769 27.61 31.11 -20.79
N THR A 770 26.89 32.24 -20.84
CA THR A 770 26.86 33.21 -19.74
C THR A 770 26.10 32.66 -18.54
N VAL A 771 24.99 31.95 -18.77
CA VAL A 771 24.23 31.28 -17.71
C VAL A 771 25.10 30.23 -17.02
N LEU A 772 25.74 29.35 -17.80
CA LEU A 772 26.62 28.31 -17.27
C LEU A 772 27.79 28.90 -16.47
N GLU A 773 28.44 29.94 -17.00
CA GLU A 773 29.55 30.59 -16.32
C GLU A 773 29.12 31.22 -14.98
N ASN A 774 27.97 31.90 -14.95
CA ASN A 774 27.41 32.46 -13.71
C ASN A 774 27.11 31.34 -12.70
N ASN A 775 26.48 30.25 -13.14
CA ASN A 775 26.17 29.11 -12.28
C ASN A 775 27.43 28.49 -11.66
N LYS A 776 28.49 28.31 -12.45
CA LYS A 776 29.78 27.81 -11.94
C LYS A 776 30.41 28.73 -10.89
N GLN A 777 30.33 30.06 -11.09
CA GLN A 777 30.85 31.03 -10.12
C GLN A 777 30.07 31.00 -8.81
N MET A 778 28.74 30.94 -8.87
CA MET A 778 27.87 30.79 -7.70
C MET A 778 28.16 29.48 -6.97
N PHE A 779 28.17 28.36 -7.70
CA PHE A 779 28.50 27.05 -7.14
C PHE A 779 29.86 27.04 -6.44
N ALA A 780 30.92 27.57 -7.07
CA ALA A 780 32.24 27.64 -6.46
C ALA A 780 32.26 28.48 -5.18
N THR A 781 31.53 29.60 -5.17
CA THR A 781 31.41 30.50 -4.02
C THR A 781 30.66 29.84 -2.86
N ASP A 782 29.59 29.12 -3.15
CA ASP A 782 28.81 28.39 -2.15
C ASP A 782 29.60 27.19 -1.60
N PHE A 783 30.31 26.47 -2.48
CA PHE A 783 31.09 25.29 -2.11
C PHE A 783 32.16 25.59 -1.07
N VAL A 784 32.91 26.70 -1.24
CA VAL A 784 33.99 27.08 -0.30
C VAL A 784 33.49 27.61 1.04
N GLN A 785 32.20 27.93 1.14
CA GLN A 785 31.55 28.35 2.38
C GLN A 785 30.98 27.18 3.20
N ARG A 786 30.94 25.97 2.63
CA ARG A 786 30.43 24.79 3.34
C ARG A 786 31.30 24.48 4.55
N SER A 787 30.68 24.07 5.65
CA SER A 787 31.37 23.75 6.90
C SER A 787 32.50 22.73 6.71
N ARG A 788 32.30 21.74 5.83
CA ARG A 788 33.32 20.74 5.48
C ARG A 788 34.55 21.39 4.81
N PHE A 789 34.35 22.36 3.94
CA PHE A 789 35.44 23.07 3.26
C PHE A 789 36.21 23.95 4.22
N ILE A 790 35.49 24.75 5.02
CA ILE A 790 36.09 25.64 6.02
C ILE A 790 36.91 24.85 7.06
N THR A 791 36.44 23.67 7.46
CA THR A 791 37.15 22.79 8.37
C THR A 791 38.43 22.22 7.75
N ALA A 792 38.37 21.80 6.48
CA ALA A 792 39.53 21.28 5.77
C ALA A 792 40.58 22.37 5.47
N TYR A 793 40.14 23.62 5.32
CA TYR A 793 40.98 24.75 4.93
C TYR A 793 40.78 25.95 5.87
N PRO A 794 41.48 26.00 7.02
CA PRO A 794 41.42 27.15 7.92
C PRO A 794 41.81 28.45 7.21
N SER A 795 41.16 29.58 7.52
CA SER A 795 41.43 30.88 6.87
C SER A 795 42.85 31.42 7.11
N SER A 796 43.54 30.92 8.13
CA SER A 796 44.89 31.33 8.51
C SER A 796 46.01 30.70 7.68
N ILE A 797 45.73 29.72 6.81
CA ILE A 797 46.78 29.11 5.97
C ILE A 797 47.19 30.05 4.84
N SER A 798 48.45 29.96 4.39
CA SER A 798 48.98 30.74 3.27
C SER A 798 48.41 30.24 1.93
N PRO A 799 48.27 31.12 0.91
CA PRO A 799 47.83 30.74 -0.44
C PRO A 799 48.61 29.57 -1.06
N GLU A 800 49.92 29.49 -0.85
CA GLU A 800 50.77 28.42 -1.38
C GLU A 800 50.36 27.05 -0.84
N VAL A 801 50.26 26.93 0.49
CA VAL A 801 49.83 25.71 1.18
C VAL A 801 48.42 25.29 0.74
N PHE A 802 47.50 26.26 0.60
CA PHE A 802 46.14 25.98 0.12
C PHE A 802 46.16 25.40 -1.29
N VAL A 803 46.81 26.07 -2.25
CA VAL A 803 46.88 25.63 -3.66
C VAL A 803 47.61 24.29 -3.79
N ASP A 804 48.72 24.10 -3.08
CA ASP A 804 49.47 22.84 -3.09
C ASP A 804 48.64 21.67 -2.54
N THR A 805 47.84 21.92 -1.49
CA THR A 805 46.93 20.92 -0.95
C THR A 805 45.83 20.54 -1.95
N LEU A 806 45.27 21.51 -2.68
CA LEU A 806 44.27 21.24 -3.72
C LEU A 806 44.84 20.37 -4.85
N PHE A 807 46.05 20.68 -5.34
CA PHE A 807 46.72 19.87 -6.36
C PHE A 807 47.11 18.48 -5.85
N ALA A 808 47.54 18.37 -4.58
CA ALA A 808 47.82 17.10 -3.94
C ALA A 808 46.56 16.21 -3.85
N ASN A 809 45.42 16.77 -3.45
CA ASN A 809 44.13 16.10 -3.41
C ASN A 809 43.64 15.68 -4.80
N ALA A 810 43.79 16.57 -5.79
CA ALA A 810 43.55 16.26 -7.20
C ALA A 810 44.49 15.14 -7.73
N GLY A 811 45.62 14.92 -7.06
CA GLY A 811 46.62 13.92 -7.42
C GLY A 811 47.34 14.25 -8.72
N VAL A 812 47.41 15.52 -9.12
CA VAL A 812 48.08 15.96 -10.35
C VAL A 812 49.21 16.92 -10.00
N THR A 813 50.33 16.81 -10.73
CA THR A 813 51.45 17.75 -10.58
C THR A 813 51.18 18.97 -11.47
N PRO A 814 50.96 20.17 -10.91
CA PRO A 814 50.70 21.36 -11.72
C PRO A 814 51.95 21.81 -12.47
N THR A 815 51.76 22.47 -13.61
CA THR A 815 52.84 23.25 -14.22
C THR A 815 53.16 24.46 -13.34
N SER A 816 54.37 25.03 -13.47
CA SER A 816 54.73 26.26 -12.75
C SER A 816 53.73 27.41 -13.02
N ASN A 817 53.19 27.48 -14.25
CA ASN A 817 52.21 28.49 -14.63
C ASN A 817 50.84 28.24 -13.97
N ASP A 818 50.34 27.00 -13.97
CA ASP A 818 49.04 26.67 -13.35
C ASP A 818 49.07 26.92 -11.85
N ARG A 819 50.15 26.51 -11.18
CA ARG A 819 50.36 26.75 -9.76
C ARG A 819 50.42 28.25 -9.46
N ALA A 820 51.22 29.01 -10.21
CA ALA A 820 51.34 30.46 -10.03
C ALA A 820 50.01 31.19 -10.27
N ALA A 821 49.24 30.78 -11.28
CA ALA A 821 47.93 31.37 -11.58
C ALA A 821 46.91 31.14 -10.46
N ALA A 822 46.88 29.94 -9.87
CA ALA A 822 45.99 29.64 -8.74
C ALA A 822 46.38 30.41 -7.46
N ILE A 823 47.67 30.60 -7.19
CA ILE A 823 48.15 31.42 -6.07
C ILE A 823 47.82 32.91 -6.30
N SER A 824 47.98 33.39 -7.53
CA SER A 824 47.74 34.79 -7.89
C SER A 824 46.29 35.25 -7.69
N GLU A 825 45.33 34.33 -7.55
CA GLU A 825 43.94 34.65 -7.18
C GLU A 825 43.81 35.36 -5.83
N PHE A 826 44.80 35.20 -4.95
CA PHE A 826 44.90 35.83 -3.63
C PHE A 826 45.69 37.15 -3.63
N GLY A 827 46.28 37.56 -4.77
CA GLY A 827 47.08 38.78 -4.87
C GLY A 827 48.27 38.79 -3.91
N SER A 828 48.34 39.83 -3.05
CA SER A 828 49.39 39.98 -2.03
C SER A 828 48.97 39.50 -0.63
N ALA A 829 47.83 38.82 -0.50
CA ALA A 829 47.34 38.33 0.78
C ALA A 829 48.25 37.24 1.35
N SER A 830 48.55 37.32 2.65
CA SER A 830 49.35 36.31 3.36
C SER A 830 48.53 35.15 3.92
N THR A 831 47.20 35.24 3.84
CA THR A 831 46.23 34.24 4.33
C THR A 831 45.17 33.99 3.27
N THR A 832 44.36 32.96 3.46
CA THR A 832 43.26 32.61 2.55
C THR A 832 41.91 33.09 3.05
N SER A 833 41.82 34.21 3.79
CA SER A 833 40.53 34.69 4.31
C SER A 833 39.55 35.20 3.24
N ASP A 834 40.03 35.53 2.04
CA ASP A 834 39.18 35.92 0.90
C ASP A 834 38.46 34.71 0.30
N LEU A 835 37.14 34.65 0.53
CA LEU A 835 36.27 33.58 0.03
C LEU A 835 36.19 33.54 -1.50
N SER A 836 36.16 34.69 -2.17
CA SER A 836 36.08 34.76 -3.63
C SER A 836 37.40 34.28 -4.26
N ALA A 837 38.54 34.61 -3.66
CA ALA A 837 39.84 34.08 -4.08
C ALA A 837 39.93 32.55 -3.90
N ARG A 838 39.43 32.00 -2.78
CA ARG A 838 39.32 30.55 -2.58
C ARG A 838 38.51 29.86 -3.67
N ALA A 839 37.34 30.42 -3.99
CA ALA A 839 36.45 29.88 -5.01
C ALA A 839 37.14 29.83 -6.39
N ARG A 840 37.79 30.94 -6.80
CA ARG A 840 38.51 31.01 -8.08
C ARG A 840 39.72 30.07 -8.12
N ALA A 841 40.50 29.99 -7.04
CA ALA A 841 41.64 29.08 -6.95
C ALA A 841 41.21 27.60 -7.01
N LEU A 842 40.18 27.19 -6.26
CA LEU A 842 39.62 25.83 -6.34
C LEU A 842 39.13 25.51 -7.75
N ARG A 843 38.41 26.46 -8.38
CA ARG A 843 37.91 26.28 -9.74
C ARG A 843 39.05 26.08 -10.75
N ARG A 844 40.14 26.84 -10.66
CA ARG A 844 41.33 26.64 -11.52
C ARG A 844 41.91 25.24 -11.40
N VAL A 845 41.96 24.67 -10.19
CA VAL A 845 42.44 23.29 -9.98
C VAL A 845 41.44 22.28 -10.53
N ALA A 846 40.15 22.45 -10.26
CA ALA A 846 39.09 21.57 -10.73
C ALA A 846 38.98 21.56 -12.28
N GLU A 847 39.21 22.69 -12.94
CA GLU A 847 39.19 22.86 -14.40
C GLU A 847 40.56 22.61 -15.07
N ASN A 848 41.57 22.16 -14.32
CA ASN A 848 42.88 21.84 -14.88
C ASN A 848 42.83 20.64 -15.85
N SER A 849 43.46 20.77 -17.01
CA SER A 849 43.44 19.75 -18.07
C SER A 849 44.02 18.40 -17.67
N ALA A 850 45.06 18.38 -16.82
CA ALA A 850 45.65 17.14 -16.33
C ALA A 850 44.68 16.39 -15.40
N LEU A 851 43.91 17.11 -14.58
CA LEU A 851 42.87 16.50 -13.74
C LEU A 851 41.72 15.95 -14.59
N ILE A 852 41.26 16.72 -15.59
CA ILE A 852 40.23 16.31 -16.54
C ILE A 852 40.63 14.99 -17.23
N GLN A 853 41.87 14.88 -17.70
CA GLN A 853 42.34 13.68 -18.37
C GLN A 853 42.48 12.50 -17.39
N LYS A 854 43.05 12.74 -16.21
CA LYS A 854 43.36 11.69 -15.23
C LYS A 854 42.11 11.00 -14.65
N GLU A 855 41.04 11.75 -14.45
CA GLU A 855 39.84 11.26 -13.75
C GLU A 855 38.71 10.85 -14.70
N SER A 856 38.89 10.97 -16.02
CA SER A 856 37.86 10.72 -17.04
C SER A 856 37.19 9.35 -16.87
N ASP A 857 37.98 8.27 -16.84
CA ASP A 857 37.45 6.91 -16.78
C ASP A 857 36.79 6.61 -15.43
N ARG A 858 37.34 7.14 -14.33
CA ARG A 858 36.78 6.97 -12.97
C ARG A 858 35.44 7.68 -12.82
N ALA A 859 35.36 8.90 -13.33
CA ALA A 859 34.13 9.68 -13.33
C ALA A 859 33.08 9.05 -14.25
N PHE A 860 33.48 8.51 -15.40
CA PHE A 860 32.56 7.83 -16.31
C PHE A 860 31.89 6.64 -15.63
N VAL A 861 32.69 5.73 -15.04
CA VAL A 861 32.15 4.58 -14.31
C VAL A 861 31.26 4.99 -13.15
N LEU A 862 31.66 6.02 -12.37
CA LEU A 862 30.82 6.50 -11.27
C LEU A 862 29.47 7.04 -11.76
N THR A 863 29.48 7.69 -12.93
CA THR A 863 28.26 8.26 -13.51
C THR A 863 27.28 7.17 -13.96
N GLU A 864 27.75 5.99 -14.38
CA GLU A 864 26.86 4.87 -14.68
C GLU A 864 25.98 4.49 -13.47
N TYR A 865 26.56 4.50 -12.25
CA TYR A 865 25.81 4.27 -11.01
C TYR A 865 24.89 5.42 -10.65
N PHE A 866 25.32 6.67 -10.84
CA PHE A 866 24.53 7.84 -10.47
C PHE A 866 23.39 8.13 -11.46
N GLY A 867 23.65 7.98 -12.76
CA GLY A 867 22.69 8.21 -13.83
C GLY A 867 21.68 7.07 -13.91
N TYR A 868 22.15 5.84 -14.18
CA TYR A 868 21.26 4.71 -14.41
C TYR A 868 20.73 4.10 -13.12
N LEU A 869 21.57 3.89 -12.12
CA LEU A 869 21.17 3.14 -10.91
C LEU A 869 20.69 4.04 -9.77
N ARG A 870 20.92 5.36 -9.85
CA ARG A 870 20.50 6.39 -8.89
C ARG A 870 20.95 6.09 -7.45
N ARG A 871 22.15 5.53 -7.26
CA ARG A 871 22.72 5.17 -5.95
C ARG A 871 24.25 5.24 -5.92
N ASN A 872 24.86 5.13 -4.73
CA ASN A 872 26.32 4.94 -4.64
C ASN A 872 26.72 3.53 -5.10
N PRO A 873 27.94 3.33 -5.64
CA PRO A 873 28.38 2.02 -6.10
C PRO A 873 28.43 0.93 -5.02
N ASN A 874 28.46 1.32 -3.74
CA ASN A 874 28.52 0.42 -2.60
C ASN A 874 27.20 0.33 -1.82
N ASP A 875 26.14 1.00 -2.28
CA ASP A 875 24.79 0.84 -1.73
C ASP A 875 24.18 -0.46 -2.25
N ALA A 876 23.21 -1.03 -1.51
CA ALA A 876 22.49 -2.22 -1.92
C ALA A 876 21.97 -2.11 -3.38
N PRO A 877 22.06 -3.16 -4.21
CA PRO A 877 22.41 -4.55 -3.88
C PRO A 877 23.91 -4.83 -3.68
N ASP A 878 24.80 -3.88 -3.96
CA ASP A 878 26.21 -4.00 -3.65
C ASP A 878 26.47 -3.76 -2.15
N THR A 879 27.62 -4.19 -1.64
CA THR A 879 28.03 -3.94 -0.25
C THR A 879 29.44 -3.36 -0.16
N ASN A 880 30.10 -3.19 -1.31
CA ASN A 880 31.46 -2.72 -1.46
C ASN A 880 31.66 -2.11 -2.87
N PHE A 881 32.89 -1.81 -3.27
CA PHE A 881 33.20 -1.20 -4.56
C PHE A 881 33.69 -2.20 -5.62
N ASP A 882 33.46 -3.51 -5.43
CA ASP A 882 33.97 -4.53 -6.36
C ASP A 882 33.38 -4.35 -7.77
N GLY A 883 32.08 -4.04 -7.87
CA GLY A 883 31.42 -3.74 -9.13
C GLY A 883 32.02 -2.51 -9.84
N TYR A 884 32.21 -1.42 -9.10
CA TYR A 884 32.86 -0.21 -9.63
C TYR A 884 34.28 -0.49 -10.13
N ASN A 885 35.08 -1.20 -9.32
CA ASN A 885 36.46 -1.55 -9.67
C ASN A 885 36.53 -2.50 -10.87
N PHE A 886 35.58 -3.44 -10.99
CA PHE A 886 35.46 -4.31 -12.14
C PHE A 886 35.26 -3.50 -13.42
N TRP A 887 34.27 -2.59 -13.44
CA TRP A 887 33.98 -1.78 -14.61
C TRP A 887 35.10 -0.81 -14.97
N LEU A 888 35.73 -0.19 -13.97
CA LEU A 888 36.91 0.65 -14.18
C LEU A 888 38.08 -0.13 -14.81
N ASN A 889 38.37 -1.33 -14.31
CA ASN A 889 39.42 -2.17 -14.88
C ASN A 889 39.08 -2.60 -16.31
N LYS A 890 37.81 -2.94 -16.59
CA LYS A 890 37.35 -3.29 -17.93
C LYS A 890 37.48 -2.11 -18.89
N LEU A 891 37.11 -0.90 -18.48
CA LEU A 891 37.24 0.30 -19.31
C LEU A 891 38.71 0.62 -19.64
N ASN A 892 39.58 0.56 -18.63
CA ASN A 892 41.01 0.77 -18.79
C ASN A 892 41.64 -0.25 -19.75
N GLN A 893 41.18 -1.50 -19.74
CA GLN A 893 41.64 -2.55 -20.66
C GLN A 893 41.38 -2.18 -22.13
N PHE A 894 40.32 -1.43 -22.41
CA PHE A 894 39.97 -0.94 -23.73
C PHE A 894 40.35 0.54 -23.95
N ASN A 895 41.30 1.07 -23.17
CA ASN A 895 41.78 2.45 -23.28
C ASN A 895 40.67 3.52 -23.23
N GLY A 896 39.63 3.30 -22.42
CA GLY A 896 38.49 4.24 -22.32
C GLY A 896 37.39 4.02 -23.36
N ASP A 897 37.53 3.03 -24.27
CA ASP A 897 36.49 2.71 -25.25
C ASP A 897 35.31 1.98 -24.57
N PHE A 898 34.28 2.76 -24.23
CA PHE A 898 33.06 2.27 -23.58
C PHE A 898 32.22 1.33 -24.46
N VAL A 899 32.39 1.40 -25.79
CA VAL A 899 31.69 0.52 -26.73
C VAL A 899 32.31 -0.87 -26.68
N GLN A 900 33.64 -0.97 -26.78
CA GLN A 900 34.35 -2.25 -26.63
C GLN A 900 34.25 -2.82 -25.21
N ALA A 901 34.18 -1.95 -24.20
CA ALA A 901 33.91 -2.37 -22.84
C ALA A 901 32.46 -2.82 -22.61
N GLU A 902 31.55 -2.60 -23.56
CA GLU A 902 30.10 -2.83 -23.48
C GLU A 902 29.45 -2.21 -22.22
N MET A 903 30.05 -1.13 -21.70
CA MET A 903 29.72 -0.62 -20.37
C MET A 903 28.31 -0.05 -20.33
N VAL A 904 28.06 0.97 -21.15
CA VAL A 904 26.76 1.66 -21.21
C VAL A 904 25.64 0.67 -21.52
N LYS A 905 25.88 -0.27 -22.46
CA LYS A 905 24.95 -1.34 -22.78
C LYS A 905 24.58 -2.16 -21.54
N ALA A 906 25.58 -2.62 -20.80
CA ALA A 906 25.35 -3.45 -19.61
C ALA A 906 24.52 -2.72 -18.53
N PHE A 907 24.67 -1.41 -18.37
CA PHE A 907 23.89 -0.64 -17.41
C PHE A 907 22.45 -0.40 -17.89
N ILE A 908 22.24 0.02 -19.14
CA ILE A 908 20.89 0.29 -19.67
C ILE A 908 20.06 -0.98 -19.90
N ASP A 909 20.71 -2.13 -20.06
CA ASP A 909 20.03 -3.43 -20.17
C ASP A 909 19.93 -4.15 -18.81
N SER A 910 20.55 -3.60 -17.76
CA SER A 910 20.50 -4.19 -16.43
C SER A 910 19.05 -4.27 -15.92
N SER A 911 18.74 -5.35 -15.22
CA SER A 911 17.45 -5.49 -14.53
C SER A 911 17.23 -4.37 -13.52
N GLU A 912 18.30 -3.84 -12.93
CA GLU A 912 18.25 -2.72 -11.99
C GLU A 912 17.77 -1.42 -12.65
N TYR A 913 18.32 -1.05 -13.82
CA TYR A 913 17.86 0.13 -14.55
C TYR A 913 16.43 -0.05 -15.09
N ARG A 914 16.15 -1.18 -15.76
CA ARG A 914 14.84 -1.42 -16.40
C ARG A 914 13.68 -1.40 -15.40
N ARG A 915 13.93 -1.88 -14.17
CA ARG A 915 12.99 -1.85 -13.03
C ARG A 915 12.46 -0.47 -12.66
N ARG A 916 13.17 0.60 -13.03
CA ARG A 916 12.74 1.97 -12.72
C ARG A 916 11.50 2.39 -13.50
N PHE A 917 11.21 1.74 -14.63
CA PHE A 917 10.19 2.19 -15.59
C PHE A 917 9.06 1.18 -15.77
N GLY A 918 9.31 -0.06 -15.41
CA GLY A 918 8.37 -1.14 -15.61
C GLY A 918 9.07 -2.48 -15.44
N PRO A 919 8.32 -3.56 -15.61
CA PRO A 919 8.83 -4.92 -15.54
C PRO A 919 9.92 -5.30 -16.55
#